data_AF-A0A7V7ZCX3-F1
#
_entry.id   AF-A0A7V7ZCX3-F1
#
_cell.length_a   1.000
_cell.length_b   1.000
_cell.length_c   1.000
_cell.angle_alpha   90.00
_cell.angle_beta   90.00
_cell.angle_gamma   90.00
#
_symmetry.space_group_name_H-M   'P 1'
#
loop_
_entity.id
_entity.type
_entity.pdbx_description
1 polymer ?
#
loop_
_entity_poly.entity_id
_entity_poly.type
_entity_poly.pdbx_seq_one_letter_code
_entity_poly.pdbx_strand_id
1 'polypeptide(L)'
;MRSDFAQPGGLLSVSSPFGKDDLLLDAMEGSEGISELFKFHLHMRSGSTSLAAASIVGKSMTVTLAVDGAAKRYVTGMVSRFIQSGYDRDFASYEAELVPALWLLTLSRDRKIYQAKTVTQIIAAVLGDFAVTFDDQTTQTYTALDYCVQYDETAFDFISRLMEQAGIFYFFTFSSAGHTMVLADASAAFADCAGGAKVRFFPRTGMVNELDTVSRFAHENTIAIKEATVNDYDFTKPSTSLEGSHAATTGNGKVYEFATGHAAVAAGKALAKLRVEASQVNAEVLRGDSYCYPFRAGSKFTLSGHFVAALNAAFVLRRVHHTARDDLYTNSFEAFPAAVPFRAPVQTARPRAVGCETALVVGPSGEEIWTDKHGRIKVQFPWDRDGVKDDQSSTWLRVAQSTAGNSFGALFLPRVGQEVVVTYLNGDPERPLVTGAVYNGENATPVTLPANQTQSVLRSRSSKQGTAGNELRFEDKKDAEELYLHAQKDWLAEIEDALTTTVKKGAEVHTLQEGDRTVDVQKGKEVHKVKGTRALDVTGAETHDNAASFTHKVKGDYALTIDGKLTITVTGGITIKSSAAVVQEAGTSFTAKAGTAYSAKGGTTLSNEAGTNLTSKAGMKLVNQGGVQMDNLAPIINSKADAMQTVEAGAMLTLKGALAKVN
;
A
#
# COMPACT_ATOMS: atom_id res chain seq x y z
N MET A 1 8.98 -63.42 -34.96
CA MET A 1 7.82 -62.87 -34.24
C MET A 1 6.65 -63.83 -34.37
N ARG A 2 6.05 -64.19 -33.25
CA ARG A 2 4.90 -65.10 -33.16
C ARG A 2 3.60 -64.34 -33.44
N SER A 3 2.75 -64.89 -34.31
CA SER A 3 1.36 -64.44 -34.51
C SER A 3 0.40 -65.23 -33.61
N ASP A 4 -0.82 -64.72 -33.42
CA ASP A 4 -1.92 -65.44 -32.74
C ASP A 4 -1.64 -65.79 -31.27
N PHE A 5 -1.01 -64.86 -30.55
CA PHE A 5 -0.91 -64.90 -29.09
C PHE A 5 -2.08 -64.10 -28.48
N ALA A 6 -2.54 -64.54 -27.31
CA ALA A 6 -3.58 -63.87 -26.54
C ALA A 6 -3.05 -63.60 -25.14
N GLN A 7 -3.59 -62.58 -24.48
CA GLN A 7 -3.24 -62.34 -23.07
C GLN A 7 -3.55 -63.58 -22.21
N PRO A 8 -2.60 -64.01 -21.36
CA PRO A 8 -2.83 -65.13 -20.48
C PRO A 8 -4.01 -64.83 -19.56
N GLY A 9 -4.89 -65.80 -19.32
CA GLY A 9 -5.96 -65.71 -18.31
C GLY A 9 -5.46 -65.82 -16.87
N GLY A 10 -4.21 -65.41 -16.62
CA GLY A 10 -3.51 -65.54 -15.35
C GLY A 10 -3.73 -64.36 -14.42
N LEU A 11 -2.77 -64.13 -13.51
CA LEU A 11 -2.86 -63.09 -12.49
C LEU A 11 -2.89 -61.67 -13.09
N LEU A 12 -2.19 -61.46 -14.20
CA LEU A 12 -1.98 -60.15 -14.80
C LEU A 12 -2.57 -60.06 -16.21
N SER A 13 -3.20 -58.93 -16.50
CA SER A 13 -3.58 -58.53 -17.85
C SER A 13 -3.50 -57.00 -17.98
N VAL A 14 -3.37 -56.50 -19.21
CA VAL A 14 -3.21 -55.08 -19.51
C VAL A 14 -4.18 -54.63 -20.60
N SER A 15 -4.84 -53.50 -20.41
CA SER A 15 -5.59 -52.80 -21.44
C SER A 15 -4.78 -51.60 -21.90
N SER A 16 -4.64 -51.41 -23.20
CA SER A 16 -3.88 -50.31 -23.79
C SER A 16 -4.60 -49.72 -25.00
N PRO A 17 -4.18 -48.56 -25.52
CA PRO A 17 -4.68 -48.00 -26.77
C PRO A 17 -4.35 -48.83 -28.02
N PHE A 18 -3.50 -49.85 -27.91
CA PHE A 18 -3.26 -50.83 -28.98
C PHE A 18 -4.36 -51.92 -28.99
N GLY A 19 -4.23 -52.91 -29.88
CA GLY A 19 -5.12 -54.06 -29.91
C GLY A 19 -5.11 -54.85 -28.59
N LYS A 20 -6.22 -55.54 -28.29
CA LYS A 20 -6.43 -56.30 -27.04
C LYS A 20 -5.28 -57.25 -26.72
N ASP A 21 -4.66 -57.83 -27.73
CA ASP A 21 -3.58 -58.81 -27.57
C ASP A 21 -2.25 -58.29 -28.13
N ASP A 22 -2.09 -56.98 -28.36
CA ASP A 22 -0.84 -56.42 -28.88
C ASP A 22 0.27 -56.35 -27.81
N LEU A 23 -0.10 -56.26 -26.52
CA LEU A 23 0.82 -56.26 -25.39
C LEU A 23 0.43 -57.35 -24.41
N LEU A 24 1.38 -58.21 -24.08
CA LEU A 24 1.30 -59.19 -23.00
C LEU A 24 2.04 -58.62 -21.78
N LEU A 25 1.39 -58.59 -20.62
CA LEU A 25 2.01 -58.13 -19.38
C LEU A 25 2.71 -59.30 -18.68
N ASP A 26 4.04 -59.21 -18.53
CA ASP A 26 4.84 -60.23 -17.86
C ASP A 26 5.07 -59.88 -16.37
N ALA A 27 5.23 -58.59 -16.06
CA ALA A 27 5.42 -58.13 -14.69
C ALA A 27 4.96 -56.68 -14.49
N MET A 28 4.56 -56.37 -13.25
CA MET A 28 4.28 -55.01 -12.78
C MET A 28 5.03 -54.77 -11.46
N GLU A 29 5.75 -53.67 -11.37
CA GLU A 29 6.40 -53.22 -10.14
C GLU A 29 6.15 -51.73 -9.92
N GLY A 30 5.81 -51.30 -8.71
CA GLY A 30 5.58 -49.88 -8.48
C GLY A 30 5.06 -49.53 -7.10
N SER A 31 4.99 -48.23 -6.81
CA SER A 31 4.53 -47.72 -5.52
C SER A 31 3.36 -46.77 -5.67
N GLU A 32 2.49 -46.79 -4.66
CA GLU A 32 1.47 -45.79 -4.39
C GLU A 32 1.52 -45.39 -2.92
N GLY A 33 1.22 -44.12 -2.63
CA GLY A 33 1.31 -43.56 -1.29
C GLY A 33 0.34 -42.40 -1.07
N ILE A 34 0.00 -42.14 0.20
CA ILE A 34 -0.77 -40.96 0.57
C ILE A 34 0.12 -39.73 0.37
N SER A 35 -0.40 -38.74 -0.34
CA SER A 35 0.29 -37.53 -0.79
C SER A 35 1.51 -37.81 -1.66
N GLU A 36 1.51 -38.93 -2.41
CA GLU A 36 2.57 -39.29 -3.34
C GLU A 36 1.98 -39.57 -4.74
N LEU A 37 2.70 -39.20 -5.80
CA LEU A 37 2.36 -39.62 -7.15
C LEU A 37 2.67 -41.12 -7.30
N PHE A 38 1.66 -41.94 -7.61
CA PHE A 38 1.93 -43.34 -7.89
C PHE A 38 2.79 -43.49 -9.14
N LYS A 39 3.59 -44.56 -9.18
CA LYS A 39 4.43 -44.88 -10.34
C LYS A 39 4.59 -46.38 -10.47
N PHE A 40 4.14 -46.92 -11.60
CA PHE A 40 4.23 -48.35 -11.91
C PHE A 40 5.01 -48.59 -13.20
N HIS A 41 5.98 -49.48 -13.13
CA HIS A 41 6.76 -50.00 -14.23
C HIS A 41 6.14 -51.32 -14.70
N LEU A 42 5.82 -51.36 -15.99
CA LEU A 42 5.27 -52.54 -16.65
C LEU A 42 6.35 -53.15 -17.53
N HIS A 43 6.57 -54.45 -17.39
CA HIS A 43 7.36 -55.25 -18.34
C HIS A 43 6.41 -56.05 -19.20
N MET A 44 6.51 -55.86 -20.51
CA MET A 44 5.59 -56.41 -21.48
C MET A 44 6.33 -56.98 -22.68
N ARG A 45 5.63 -57.81 -23.42
CA ARG A 45 6.11 -58.34 -24.70
C ARG A 45 5.03 -58.31 -25.77
N SER A 46 5.44 -58.23 -27.03
CA SER A 46 4.55 -58.16 -28.18
C SER A 46 5.07 -58.99 -29.33
N GLY A 47 4.19 -59.59 -30.12
CA GLY A 47 4.52 -60.15 -31.43
C GLY A 47 4.77 -59.07 -32.49
N SER A 48 4.54 -57.79 -32.19
CA SER A 48 4.87 -56.67 -33.08
C SER A 48 6.18 -55.98 -32.66
N THR A 49 7.09 -55.77 -33.60
CA THR A 49 8.31 -54.97 -33.40
C THR A 49 8.10 -53.49 -33.69
N SER A 50 6.89 -53.08 -34.10
CA SER A 50 6.59 -51.75 -34.65
C SER A 50 5.48 -51.02 -33.90
N LEU A 51 5.31 -51.29 -32.59
CA LEU A 51 4.37 -50.52 -31.77
C LEU A 51 4.89 -49.10 -31.59
N ALA A 52 4.17 -48.12 -32.12
CA ALA A 52 4.59 -46.73 -32.12
C ALA A 52 4.37 -46.08 -30.74
N ALA A 53 5.44 -45.57 -30.12
CA ALA A 53 5.37 -44.87 -28.83
C ALA A 53 4.40 -43.67 -28.85
N ALA A 54 4.31 -42.94 -29.97
CA ALA A 54 3.39 -41.81 -30.15
C ALA A 54 1.90 -42.21 -30.01
N SER A 55 1.57 -43.48 -30.21
CA SER A 55 0.20 -43.97 -30.07
C SER A 55 -0.22 -44.21 -28.63
N ILE A 56 0.73 -44.24 -27.68
CA ILE A 56 0.49 -44.66 -26.29
C ILE A 56 1.00 -43.69 -25.22
N VAL A 57 2.12 -42.99 -25.45
CA VAL A 57 2.63 -41.96 -24.51
C VAL A 57 1.58 -40.85 -24.35
N GLY A 58 1.30 -40.47 -23.10
CA GLY A 58 0.26 -39.51 -22.75
C GLY A 58 -1.17 -40.06 -22.76
N LYS A 59 -1.38 -41.34 -23.07
CA LYS A 59 -2.68 -42.02 -23.00
C LYS A 59 -2.75 -42.96 -21.80
N SER A 60 -3.96 -43.38 -21.44
CA SER A 60 -4.19 -44.29 -20.32
C SER A 60 -3.95 -45.76 -20.69
N MET A 61 -3.39 -46.50 -19.74
CA MET A 61 -3.37 -47.97 -19.72
C MET A 61 -3.92 -48.47 -18.38
N THR A 62 -4.49 -49.67 -18.38
CA THR A 62 -5.04 -50.31 -17.17
C THR A 62 -4.43 -51.69 -16.99
N VAL A 63 -3.74 -51.90 -15.88
CA VAL A 63 -3.38 -53.23 -15.41
C VAL A 63 -4.54 -53.80 -14.59
N THR A 64 -4.88 -55.06 -14.82
CA THR A 64 -5.87 -55.81 -14.05
C THR A 64 -5.19 -56.97 -13.35
N LEU A 65 -5.30 -57.00 -12.01
CA LEU A 65 -4.92 -58.13 -11.17
C LEU A 65 -6.17 -58.97 -10.91
N ALA A 66 -6.17 -60.22 -11.35
CA ALA A 66 -7.28 -61.14 -11.21
C ALA A 66 -6.84 -62.41 -10.47
N VAL A 67 -7.44 -62.64 -9.30
CA VAL A 67 -7.29 -63.89 -8.54
C VAL A 67 -8.62 -64.63 -8.64
N ASP A 68 -8.57 -65.94 -8.91
CA ASP A 68 -9.78 -66.75 -9.03
C ASP A 68 -10.64 -66.71 -7.75
N GLY A 69 -11.95 -66.55 -7.93
CA GLY A 69 -12.91 -66.39 -6.82
C GLY A 69 -12.83 -65.06 -6.05
N ALA A 70 -11.96 -64.11 -6.43
CA ALA A 70 -11.78 -62.84 -5.73
C ALA A 70 -12.04 -61.61 -6.62
N ALA A 71 -12.23 -60.44 -6.00
CA ALA A 71 -12.53 -59.21 -6.72
C ALA A 71 -11.31 -58.69 -7.50
N LYS A 72 -11.49 -58.28 -8.75
CA LYS A 72 -10.41 -57.72 -9.57
C LYS A 72 -9.89 -56.42 -8.97
N ARG A 73 -8.57 -56.22 -9.02
CA ARG A 73 -7.94 -54.93 -8.73
C ARG A 73 -7.48 -54.30 -10.04
N TYR A 74 -7.71 -53.01 -10.18
CA TYR A 74 -7.24 -52.22 -11.32
C TYR A 74 -6.13 -51.26 -10.88
N VAL A 75 -5.17 -51.04 -11.78
CA VAL A 75 -4.19 -49.96 -11.70
C VAL A 75 -4.22 -49.27 -13.06
N THR A 76 -4.92 -48.13 -13.11
CA THR A 76 -5.08 -47.31 -14.32
C THR A 76 -4.24 -46.06 -14.18
N GLY A 77 -3.45 -45.74 -15.20
CA GLY A 77 -2.60 -44.55 -15.20
C GLY A 77 -2.25 -44.11 -16.62
N MET A 78 -1.75 -42.89 -16.74
CA MET A 78 -1.23 -42.33 -17.98
C MET A 78 0.21 -42.80 -18.21
N VAL A 79 0.55 -43.13 -19.45
CA VAL A 79 1.90 -43.56 -19.81
C VAL A 79 2.83 -42.35 -19.94
N SER A 80 3.73 -42.14 -18.97
CA SER A 80 4.74 -41.08 -19.02
C SER A 80 5.95 -41.46 -19.88
N ARG A 81 6.26 -42.76 -19.97
CA ARG A 81 7.42 -43.29 -20.68
C ARG A 81 7.10 -44.64 -21.29
N PHE A 82 7.54 -44.87 -22.53
CA PHE A 82 7.41 -46.13 -23.24
C PHE A 82 8.76 -46.49 -23.88
N ILE A 83 9.22 -47.72 -23.70
CA ILE A 83 10.56 -48.18 -24.09
C ILE A 83 10.41 -49.47 -24.89
N GLN A 84 11.22 -49.64 -25.92
CA GLN A 84 11.43 -50.92 -26.61
C GLN A 84 12.88 -51.32 -26.39
N SER A 85 13.13 -52.36 -25.59
CA SER A 85 14.46 -52.70 -25.05
C SER A 85 15.12 -53.94 -25.69
N GLY A 86 14.40 -54.70 -26.54
CA GLY A 86 14.97 -55.83 -27.28
C GLY A 86 13.91 -56.74 -27.92
N TYR A 87 14.33 -57.90 -28.41
CA TYR A 87 13.44 -58.99 -28.85
C TYR A 87 14.11 -60.35 -28.65
N ASP A 88 13.31 -61.39 -28.40
CA ASP A 88 13.70 -62.80 -28.51
C ASP A 88 13.16 -63.40 -29.82
N ARG A 89 13.30 -64.73 -30.01
CA ARG A 89 12.83 -65.41 -31.23
C ARG A 89 11.34 -65.15 -31.53
N ASP A 90 10.54 -65.04 -30.48
CA ASP A 90 9.08 -65.08 -30.54
C ASP A 90 8.45 -63.71 -30.27
N PHE A 91 9.05 -62.84 -29.45
CA PHE A 91 8.48 -61.54 -29.03
C PHE A 91 9.50 -60.38 -28.94
N ALA A 92 9.03 -59.15 -29.10
CA ALA A 92 9.73 -57.91 -28.75
C ALA A 92 9.37 -57.48 -27.33
N SER A 93 10.36 -56.98 -26.58
CA SER A 93 10.22 -56.49 -25.21
C SER A 93 9.92 -55.00 -25.18
N TYR A 94 8.88 -54.65 -24.41
CA TYR A 94 8.45 -53.28 -24.19
C TYR A 94 8.32 -52.99 -22.69
N GLU A 95 8.58 -51.75 -22.31
CA GLU A 95 8.36 -51.27 -20.94
C GLU A 95 7.51 -50.01 -20.97
N ALA A 96 6.65 -49.84 -19.96
CA ALA A 96 5.87 -48.63 -19.78
C ALA A 96 5.92 -48.14 -18.34
N GLU A 97 5.89 -46.82 -18.17
CA GLU A 97 5.76 -46.17 -16.87
C GLU A 97 4.36 -45.54 -16.77
N LEU A 98 3.55 -46.02 -15.82
CA LEU A 98 2.23 -45.48 -15.50
C LEU A 98 2.32 -44.50 -14.33
N VAL A 99 1.78 -43.31 -14.53
CA VAL A 99 1.69 -42.22 -13.54
C VAL A 99 0.26 -41.67 -13.48
N PRO A 100 -0.14 -40.98 -12.40
CA PRO A 100 -1.43 -40.29 -12.36
C PRO A 100 -1.45 -39.12 -13.35
N ALA A 101 -2.65 -38.72 -13.80
CA ALA A 101 -2.84 -37.46 -14.54
C ALA A 101 -2.26 -36.25 -13.79
N LEU A 102 -2.28 -36.28 -12.45
CA LEU A 102 -1.67 -35.27 -11.57
C LEU A 102 -0.18 -35.04 -11.86
N TRP A 103 0.53 -36.03 -12.40
CA TRP A 103 1.95 -35.91 -12.76
C TRP A 103 2.20 -34.86 -13.85
N LEU A 104 1.22 -34.57 -14.72
CA LEU A 104 1.35 -33.53 -15.76
C LEU A 104 1.66 -32.14 -15.17
N LEU A 105 1.19 -31.87 -13.96
CA LEU A 105 1.43 -30.60 -13.28
C LEU A 105 2.91 -30.38 -12.97
N THR A 106 3.72 -31.44 -12.91
CA THR A 106 5.19 -31.36 -12.74
C THR A 106 5.91 -30.83 -13.98
N LEU A 107 5.24 -30.87 -15.15
CA LEU A 107 5.74 -30.37 -16.42
C LEU A 107 5.29 -28.93 -16.73
N SER A 108 4.80 -28.22 -15.71
CA SER A 108 4.36 -26.83 -15.80
C SER A 108 5.21 -25.95 -14.90
N ARG A 109 5.26 -24.64 -15.19
CA ARG A 109 5.82 -23.62 -14.31
C ARG A 109 5.21 -22.29 -14.67
N ASP A 110 4.71 -21.55 -13.69
CA ASP A 110 4.00 -20.29 -13.95
C ASP A 110 4.16 -19.27 -12.82
N ARG A 111 3.73 -18.04 -13.10
CA ARG A 111 3.44 -17.01 -12.12
C ARG A 111 1.98 -16.60 -12.25
N LYS A 112 1.19 -16.83 -11.20
CA LYS A 112 -0.25 -16.59 -11.23
C LYS A 112 -0.79 -16.15 -9.89
N ILE A 113 -1.69 -15.17 -9.92
CA ILE A 113 -2.33 -14.58 -8.74
C ILE A 113 -3.73 -15.18 -8.57
N TYR A 114 -4.03 -15.63 -7.36
CA TYR A 114 -5.36 -16.05 -6.93
C TYR A 114 -5.84 -15.13 -5.79
N GLN A 115 -7.02 -14.54 -5.96
CA GLN A 115 -7.62 -13.61 -5.00
C GLN A 115 -9.02 -14.07 -4.60
N ALA A 116 -9.39 -13.80 -3.34
CA ALA A 116 -10.70 -14.08 -2.78
C ALA A 116 -11.19 -15.52 -3.01
N LYS A 117 -10.27 -16.49 -2.95
CA LYS A 117 -10.54 -17.93 -3.14
C LYS A 117 -10.06 -18.72 -1.94
N THR A 118 -10.78 -19.76 -1.55
CA THR A 118 -10.32 -20.73 -0.56
C THR A 118 -9.22 -21.60 -1.14
N VAL A 119 -8.41 -22.24 -0.27
CA VAL A 119 -7.38 -23.18 -0.71
C VAL A 119 -7.95 -24.31 -1.59
N THR A 120 -9.12 -24.85 -1.25
CA THR A 120 -9.80 -25.90 -2.05
C THR A 120 -10.27 -25.39 -3.40
N GLN A 121 -10.77 -24.14 -3.49
CA GLN A 121 -11.13 -23.52 -4.77
C GLN A 121 -9.91 -23.27 -5.66
N ILE A 122 -8.76 -22.92 -5.08
CA ILE A 122 -7.50 -22.75 -5.82
C ILE A 122 -7.02 -24.11 -6.35
N ILE A 123 -6.97 -25.12 -5.48
CA ILE A 123 -6.59 -26.50 -5.86
C ILE A 123 -7.51 -27.02 -6.97
N ALA A 124 -8.83 -26.88 -6.83
CA ALA A 124 -9.79 -27.30 -7.83
C ALA A 124 -9.61 -26.59 -9.19
N ALA A 125 -9.32 -25.29 -9.18
CA ALA A 125 -9.04 -24.53 -10.40
C ALA A 125 -7.78 -25.07 -11.11
N VAL A 126 -6.69 -25.26 -10.36
CA VAL A 126 -5.45 -25.80 -10.92
C VAL A 126 -5.64 -27.22 -11.44
N LEU A 127 -6.32 -28.10 -10.69
CA LEU A 127 -6.61 -29.46 -11.15
C LEU A 127 -7.47 -29.47 -12.42
N GLY A 128 -8.41 -28.52 -12.52
CA GLY A 128 -9.27 -28.32 -13.70
C GLY A 128 -8.50 -27.93 -14.95
N ASP A 129 -7.51 -27.03 -14.83
CA ASP A 129 -6.65 -26.60 -15.95
C ASP A 129 -5.88 -27.77 -16.59
N PHE A 130 -5.67 -28.86 -15.85
CA PHE A 130 -4.99 -30.09 -16.30
C PHE A 130 -5.94 -31.29 -16.46
N ALA A 131 -7.26 -31.08 -16.41
CA ALA A 131 -8.27 -32.12 -16.53
C ALA A 131 -8.08 -33.32 -15.57
N VAL A 132 -7.57 -33.06 -14.36
CA VAL A 132 -7.42 -34.10 -13.33
C VAL A 132 -8.80 -34.44 -12.76
N THR A 133 -9.18 -35.71 -12.81
CA THR A 133 -10.41 -36.20 -12.15
C THR A 133 -10.16 -36.37 -10.66
N PHE A 134 -10.92 -35.65 -9.84
CA PHE A 134 -10.80 -35.71 -8.38
C PHE A 134 -12.15 -35.74 -7.68
N ASP A 135 -12.14 -36.23 -6.45
CA ASP A 135 -13.25 -36.24 -5.49
C ASP A 135 -12.81 -35.49 -4.23
N ASP A 136 -13.51 -34.42 -3.88
CA ASP A 136 -13.21 -33.60 -2.71
C ASP A 136 -14.02 -34.08 -1.50
N GLN A 137 -13.34 -34.80 -0.61
CA GLN A 137 -13.87 -35.30 0.66
C GLN A 137 -13.35 -34.51 1.87
N THR A 138 -12.88 -33.27 1.66
CA THR A 138 -12.51 -32.40 2.78
C THR A 138 -13.73 -32.02 3.61
N THR A 139 -13.57 -31.97 4.92
CA THR A 139 -14.66 -31.77 5.89
C THR A 139 -14.58 -30.44 6.62
N GLN A 140 -13.41 -29.79 6.61
CA GLN A 140 -13.20 -28.49 7.23
C GLN A 140 -13.69 -27.33 6.35
N THR A 141 -13.97 -26.20 7.00
CA THR A 141 -14.20 -24.93 6.32
C THR A 141 -12.90 -24.16 6.17
N TYR A 142 -12.52 -23.85 4.93
CA TYR A 142 -11.33 -23.07 4.62
C TYR A 142 -11.67 -21.60 4.38
N THR A 143 -10.93 -20.69 5.02
CA THR A 143 -11.09 -19.25 4.79
C THR A 143 -10.60 -18.85 3.40
N ALA A 144 -11.28 -17.90 2.76
CA ALA A 144 -10.82 -17.31 1.52
C ALA A 144 -9.52 -16.54 1.76
N LEU A 145 -8.54 -16.74 0.89
CA LEU A 145 -7.28 -16.02 0.90
C LEU A 145 -7.46 -14.72 0.13
N ASP A 146 -7.09 -13.59 0.74
CA ASP A 146 -7.13 -12.29 0.08
C ASP A 146 -6.15 -12.26 -1.11
N TYR A 147 -5.01 -12.93 -0.99
CA TYR A 147 -3.94 -12.96 -1.97
C TYR A 147 -3.10 -14.22 -1.82
N CYS A 148 -2.99 -15.01 -2.89
CA CYS A 148 -2.15 -16.21 -2.97
C CYS A 148 -1.48 -16.24 -4.34
N VAL A 149 -0.21 -16.63 -4.41
CA VAL A 149 0.60 -16.50 -5.63
C VAL A 149 1.32 -17.81 -5.91
N GLN A 150 1.06 -18.41 -7.07
CA GLN A 150 1.99 -19.36 -7.66
C GLN A 150 3.17 -18.54 -8.18
N TYR A 151 4.38 -18.75 -7.66
CA TYR A 151 5.54 -17.91 -7.99
C TYR A 151 6.75 -18.75 -8.38
N ASP A 152 7.04 -18.81 -9.69
CA ASP A 152 8.18 -19.56 -10.25
C ASP A 152 8.24 -21.02 -9.80
N GLU A 153 7.08 -21.64 -9.58
CA GLU A 153 6.94 -23.02 -9.13
C GLU A 153 6.04 -23.81 -10.08
N THR A 154 6.18 -25.14 -10.08
CA THR A 154 5.31 -26.00 -10.88
C THR A 154 3.89 -25.98 -10.32
N ALA A 155 2.88 -26.24 -11.15
CA ALA A 155 1.50 -26.35 -10.64
C ALA A 155 1.39 -27.46 -9.57
N PHE A 156 2.23 -28.49 -9.66
CA PHE A 156 2.27 -29.59 -8.69
C PHE A 156 2.84 -29.13 -7.34
N ASP A 157 3.96 -28.41 -7.35
CA ASP A 157 4.56 -27.87 -6.13
C ASP A 157 3.61 -26.85 -5.48
N PHE A 158 2.97 -25.99 -6.29
CA PHE A 158 2.01 -25.00 -5.81
C PHE A 158 0.85 -25.63 -5.04
N ILE A 159 0.15 -26.61 -5.61
CA ILE A 159 -0.96 -27.26 -4.89
C ILE A 159 -0.46 -28.14 -3.76
N SER A 160 0.73 -28.74 -3.88
CA SER A 160 1.33 -29.56 -2.81
C SER A 160 1.63 -28.73 -1.58
N ARG A 161 2.31 -27.59 -1.71
CA ARG A 161 2.57 -26.68 -0.58
C ARG A 161 1.27 -26.14 0.03
N LEU A 162 0.24 -25.91 -0.78
CA LEU A 162 -1.07 -25.45 -0.29
C LEU A 162 -1.78 -26.54 0.51
N MET A 163 -1.78 -27.78 0.01
CA MET A 163 -2.34 -28.93 0.71
C MET A 163 -1.62 -29.19 2.04
N GLU A 164 -0.28 -29.20 2.03
CA GLU A 164 0.56 -29.37 3.22
C GLU A 164 0.30 -28.29 4.29
N GLN A 165 0.09 -27.04 3.87
CA GLN A 165 -0.22 -25.94 4.79
C GLN A 165 -1.64 -26.01 5.35
N ALA A 166 -2.60 -26.43 4.53
CA ALA A 166 -4.00 -26.56 4.91
C ALA A 166 -4.32 -27.88 5.64
N GLY A 167 -3.36 -28.81 5.73
CA GLY A 167 -3.57 -30.14 6.32
C GLY A 167 -4.37 -31.10 5.42
N ILE A 168 -4.46 -30.78 4.13
CA ILE A 168 -5.09 -31.62 3.11
C ILE A 168 -4.06 -32.66 2.66
N PHE A 169 -4.52 -33.87 2.43
CA PHE A 169 -3.76 -34.95 1.82
C PHE A 169 -4.56 -35.54 0.66
N TYR A 170 -3.90 -36.36 -0.15
CA TYR A 170 -4.58 -37.07 -1.24
C TYR A 170 -4.14 -38.52 -1.36
N PHE A 171 -4.95 -39.33 -2.02
CA PHE A 171 -4.58 -40.67 -2.47
C PHE A 171 -5.37 -41.00 -3.74
N PHE A 172 -5.10 -42.14 -4.37
CA PHE A 172 -5.75 -42.51 -5.62
C PHE A 172 -6.64 -43.74 -5.44
N THR A 173 -7.81 -43.70 -6.05
CA THR A 173 -8.68 -44.86 -6.22
C THR A 173 -8.72 -45.25 -7.69
N PHE A 174 -8.85 -46.55 -7.96
CA PHE A 174 -8.76 -47.10 -9.31
C PHE A 174 -10.03 -47.85 -9.68
N SER A 175 -10.40 -47.73 -10.94
CA SER A 175 -11.44 -48.49 -11.60
C SER A 175 -10.94 -48.98 -12.96
N SER A 176 -11.73 -49.83 -13.62
CA SER A 176 -11.45 -50.26 -14.99
C SER A 176 -11.51 -49.12 -16.01
N ALA A 177 -12.12 -47.97 -15.66
CA ALA A 177 -12.29 -46.81 -16.55
C ALA A 177 -11.25 -45.71 -16.34
N GLY A 178 -10.51 -45.71 -15.21
CA GLY A 178 -9.65 -44.60 -14.82
C GLY A 178 -9.21 -44.66 -13.37
N HIS A 179 -8.46 -43.64 -12.95
CA HIS A 179 -8.14 -43.37 -11.55
C HIS A 179 -8.73 -42.01 -11.13
N THR A 180 -9.11 -41.90 -9.86
CA THR A 180 -9.63 -40.68 -9.24
C THR A 180 -8.74 -40.28 -8.08
N MET A 181 -8.29 -39.02 -8.07
CA MET A 181 -7.61 -38.43 -6.91
C MET A 181 -8.64 -38.11 -5.83
N VAL A 182 -8.47 -38.57 -4.60
CA VAL A 182 -9.33 -38.22 -3.47
C VAL A 182 -8.60 -37.18 -2.63
N LEU A 183 -9.16 -35.99 -2.47
CA LEU A 183 -8.70 -34.96 -1.54
C LEU A 183 -9.40 -35.15 -0.20
N ALA A 184 -8.65 -35.13 0.90
CA ALA A 184 -9.22 -35.35 2.24
C ALA A 184 -8.41 -34.64 3.33
N ASP A 185 -9.03 -34.44 4.49
CA ASP A 185 -8.44 -33.76 5.64
C ASP A 185 -8.75 -34.44 6.98
N ALA A 186 -9.38 -35.61 6.95
CA ALA A 186 -9.80 -36.36 8.13
C ALA A 186 -9.69 -37.87 7.92
N SER A 187 -9.44 -38.61 9.00
CA SER A 187 -9.31 -40.08 8.95
C SER A 187 -10.57 -40.81 8.49
N ALA A 188 -11.73 -40.12 8.48
CA ALA A 188 -12.99 -40.66 7.97
C ALA A 188 -12.94 -40.98 6.46
N ALA A 189 -12.06 -40.33 5.70
CA ALA A 189 -11.88 -40.58 4.27
C ALA A 189 -11.23 -41.94 3.96
N PHE A 190 -10.55 -42.56 4.95
CA PHE A 190 -9.96 -43.88 4.75
C PHE A 190 -11.04 -44.96 4.92
N ALA A 191 -11.43 -45.58 3.81
CA ALA A 191 -12.33 -46.74 3.80
C ALA A 191 -11.59 -48.05 4.11
N ASP A 192 -12.33 -49.07 4.54
CA ASP A 192 -11.75 -50.41 4.70
C ASP A 192 -11.28 -50.96 3.34
N CYS A 193 -10.15 -51.64 3.36
CA CYS A 193 -9.56 -52.25 2.18
C CYS A 193 -10.47 -53.39 1.69
N ALA A 194 -11.32 -53.12 0.69
CA ALA A 194 -12.19 -54.14 0.10
C ALA A 194 -11.37 -55.37 -0.38
N GLY A 195 -11.71 -56.57 0.13
CA GLY A 195 -10.96 -57.80 -0.13
C GLY A 195 -9.72 -58.02 0.76
N GLY A 196 -9.38 -57.05 1.62
CA GLY A 196 -8.24 -57.10 2.54
C GLY A 196 -8.50 -56.38 3.88
N ALA A 197 -9.75 -56.28 4.31
CA ALA A 197 -10.15 -55.49 5.49
C ALA A 197 -9.64 -56.10 6.80
N LYS A 198 -9.43 -57.42 6.82
CA LYS A 198 -8.80 -58.16 7.91
C LYS A 198 -7.73 -59.06 7.32
N VAL A 199 -6.50 -58.91 7.79
CA VAL A 199 -5.34 -59.67 7.30
C VAL A 199 -4.63 -60.27 8.50
N ARG A 200 -4.27 -61.55 8.41
CA ARG A 200 -3.62 -62.24 9.53
C ARG A 200 -2.11 -62.19 9.41
N PHE A 201 -1.41 -62.04 10.53
CA PHE A 201 0.02 -62.30 10.58
C PHE A 201 0.24 -63.81 10.48
N PHE A 202 0.97 -64.24 9.44
CA PHE A 202 1.29 -65.64 9.21
C PHE A 202 2.75 -65.73 8.73
N PRO A 203 3.71 -66.04 9.62
CA PRO A 203 5.12 -66.07 9.25
C PRO A 203 5.36 -67.14 8.19
N ARG A 204 6.32 -66.89 7.28
CA ARG A 204 6.61 -67.85 6.19
C ARG A 204 7.02 -69.21 6.75
N THR A 205 6.18 -70.22 6.56
CA THR A 205 6.44 -71.63 6.94
C THR A 205 6.87 -72.50 5.76
N GLY A 206 6.93 -71.94 4.55
CA GLY A 206 7.36 -72.63 3.32
C GLY A 206 6.29 -73.49 2.64
N MET A 207 5.05 -73.55 3.16
CA MET A 207 4.01 -74.44 2.64
C MET A 207 3.04 -73.78 1.64
N VAL A 208 2.53 -72.57 1.92
CA VAL A 208 1.61 -71.81 1.04
C VAL A 208 1.74 -70.30 1.30
N ASN A 209 1.66 -69.48 0.24
CA ASN A 209 1.56 -68.02 0.33
C ASN A 209 0.08 -67.60 0.25
N GLU A 210 -0.61 -67.61 1.38
CA GLU A 210 -2.03 -67.21 1.41
C GLU A 210 -2.20 -65.70 1.21
N LEU A 211 -3.15 -65.32 0.36
CA LEU A 211 -3.35 -63.93 -0.07
C LEU A 211 -3.86 -63.02 1.06
N ASP A 212 -4.40 -63.54 2.16
CA ASP A 212 -4.90 -62.76 3.30
C ASP A 212 -3.85 -62.61 4.43
N THR A 213 -2.55 -62.71 4.09
CA THR A 213 -1.48 -62.74 5.09
C THR A 213 -0.47 -61.59 5.02
N VAL A 214 -0.03 -61.14 6.21
CA VAL A 214 1.22 -60.41 6.42
C VAL A 214 2.27 -61.43 6.86
N SER A 215 3.33 -61.56 6.06
CA SER A 215 4.37 -62.58 6.23
C SER A 215 5.59 -62.11 7.02
N ARG A 216 5.85 -60.79 7.01
CA ARG A 216 6.89 -60.12 7.79
C ARG A 216 6.33 -58.81 8.31
N PHE A 217 6.75 -58.41 9.51
CA PHE A 217 6.46 -57.08 10.04
C PHE A 217 7.68 -56.50 10.76
N ALA A 218 7.68 -55.18 10.92
CA ALA A 218 8.53 -54.41 11.82
C ALA A 218 7.67 -53.28 12.40
N HIS A 219 7.55 -53.23 13.73
CA HIS A 219 6.89 -52.15 14.44
C HIS A 219 7.95 -51.13 14.88
N GLU A 220 7.97 -49.99 14.19
CA GLU A 220 8.97 -48.94 14.34
C GLU A 220 8.41 -47.79 15.18
N ASN A 221 9.16 -47.33 16.17
CA ASN A 221 8.79 -46.22 17.04
C ASN A 221 9.90 -45.16 17.00
N THR A 222 9.55 -43.90 16.72
CA THR A 222 10.50 -42.79 16.56
C THR A 222 10.11 -41.55 17.36
N ILE A 223 11.07 -40.65 17.60
CA ILE A 223 10.79 -39.37 18.27
C ILE A 223 10.12 -38.42 17.28
N ALA A 224 8.92 -37.94 17.64
CA ALA A 224 8.20 -36.90 16.91
C ALA A 224 8.30 -35.52 17.60
N ILE A 225 7.86 -34.49 16.86
CA ILE A 225 7.62 -33.15 17.39
C ILE A 225 6.51 -33.24 18.43
N LYS A 226 6.83 -32.80 19.66
CA LYS A 226 5.87 -32.64 20.75
C LYS A 226 5.10 -31.34 20.62
N GLU A 227 5.80 -30.24 20.35
CA GLU A 227 5.23 -28.89 20.42
C GLU A 227 5.60 -28.08 19.19
N ALA A 228 4.63 -27.40 18.60
CA ALA A 228 4.85 -26.38 17.59
C ALA A 228 4.27 -25.06 18.07
N THR A 229 5.01 -23.98 17.83
CA THR A 229 4.58 -22.61 18.07
C THR A 229 4.71 -21.84 16.76
N VAL A 230 3.66 -21.12 16.37
CA VAL A 230 3.65 -20.28 15.17
C VAL A 230 3.29 -18.85 15.54
N ASN A 231 3.83 -17.88 14.82
CA ASN A 231 3.52 -16.47 15.06
C ASN A 231 3.53 -15.66 13.75
N ASP A 232 2.87 -14.50 13.78
CA ASP A 232 2.76 -13.59 12.65
C ASP A 232 2.54 -12.14 13.12
N TYR A 233 2.49 -11.21 12.16
CA TYR A 233 2.23 -9.80 12.41
C TYR A 233 1.12 -9.26 11.49
N ASP A 234 0.08 -8.71 12.11
CA ASP A 234 -0.99 -7.99 11.42
C ASP A 234 -0.87 -6.48 11.68
N PHE A 235 -0.55 -5.72 10.63
CA PHE A 235 -0.38 -4.27 10.72
C PHE A 235 -1.68 -3.52 11.08
N THR A 236 -2.84 -4.14 10.87
CA THR A 236 -4.14 -3.54 11.24
C THR A 236 -4.42 -3.68 12.74
N LYS A 237 -3.73 -4.60 13.42
CA LYS A 237 -3.81 -4.86 14.87
C LYS A 237 -2.42 -5.06 15.48
N PRO A 238 -1.52 -4.06 15.39
CA PRO A 238 -0.08 -4.25 15.61
C PRO A 238 0.32 -4.64 17.03
N SER A 239 -0.55 -4.42 18.02
CA SER A 239 -0.33 -4.79 19.43
C SER A 239 -0.89 -6.18 19.79
N THR A 240 -1.65 -6.81 18.90
CA THR A 240 -2.25 -8.13 19.16
C THR A 240 -1.22 -9.21 18.87
N SER A 241 -0.88 -10.03 19.88
CA SER A 241 -0.08 -11.23 19.65
C SER A 241 -0.89 -12.23 18.83
N LEU A 242 -0.28 -12.74 17.74
CA LEU A 242 -0.84 -13.80 16.91
C LEU A 242 -0.22 -15.16 17.25
N GLU A 243 0.55 -15.27 18.33
CA GLU A 243 1.21 -16.52 18.71
C GLU A 243 0.20 -17.62 19.02
N GLY A 244 0.35 -18.77 18.35
CA GLY A 244 -0.45 -19.96 18.57
C GLY A 244 0.45 -21.17 18.76
N SER A 245 0.18 -21.96 19.80
CA SER A 245 0.93 -23.19 20.08
C SER A 245 0.01 -24.39 20.26
N HIS A 246 0.56 -25.57 19.97
CA HIS A 246 -0.07 -26.85 20.22
C HIS A 246 0.96 -27.85 20.70
N ALA A 247 0.62 -28.66 21.71
CA ALA A 247 1.47 -29.71 22.24
C ALA A 247 0.74 -31.06 22.25
N ALA A 248 1.35 -32.09 21.67
CA ALA A 248 0.93 -33.47 21.79
C ALA A 248 1.32 -34.07 23.15
N THR A 249 0.68 -35.18 23.50
CA THR A 249 0.95 -35.94 24.74
C THR A 249 2.37 -36.53 24.74
N THR A 250 2.82 -37.02 23.59
CA THR A 250 4.08 -37.74 23.38
C THR A 250 4.99 -37.02 22.37
N GLY A 251 6.27 -37.38 22.34
CA GLY A 251 7.30 -36.72 21.54
C GLY A 251 8.25 -35.87 22.39
N ASN A 252 9.31 -35.35 21.77
CA ASN A 252 10.32 -34.52 22.44
C ASN A 252 10.71 -33.26 21.67
N GLY A 253 10.48 -33.22 20.34
CA GLY A 253 10.88 -32.08 19.51
C GLY A 253 10.02 -30.83 19.75
N LYS A 254 10.61 -29.65 19.61
CA LYS A 254 9.89 -28.37 19.63
C LYS A 254 10.28 -27.54 18.41
N VAL A 255 9.30 -26.91 17.75
CA VAL A 255 9.53 -26.07 16.57
C VAL A 255 8.86 -24.70 16.72
N TYR A 256 9.49 -23.68 16.15
CA TYR A 256 8.95 -22.33 16.07
C TYR A 256 8.96 -21.83 14.63
N GLU A 257 7.84 -21.32 14.13
CA GLU A 257 7.70 -20.73 12.79
C GLU A 257 7.17 -19.28 12.89
N PHE A 258 7.76 -18.35 12.14
CA PHE A 258 7.28 -16.98 12.00
C PHE A 258 6.80 -16.71 10.58
N ALA A 259 5.85 -15.78 10.42
CA ALA A 259 5.24 -15.40 9.14
C ALA A 259 4.44 -16.53 8.47
N THR A 260 3.62 -17.23 9.26
CA THR A 260 2.86 -18.41 8.81
C THR A 260 1.60 -18.10 7.99
N GLY A 261 1.14 -16.86 7.95
CA GLY A 261 0.03 -16.37 7.11
C GLY A 261 -1.29 -16.17 7.83
N HIS A 262 -1.37 -16.41 9.14
CA HIS A 262 -2.64 -16.39 9.88
C HIS A 262 -2.97 -15.02 10.47
N ALA A 263 -4.23 -14.62 10.39
CA ALA A 263 -4.74 -13.34 10.91
C ALA A 263 -5.30 -13.42 12.34
N ALA A 264 -5.32 -14.60 12.97
CA ALA A 264 -5.90 -14.80 14.30
C ALA A 264 -5.21 -15.93 15.08
N VAL A 265 -5.14 -15.79 16.40
CA VAL A 265 -4.55 -16.78 17.32
C VAL A 265 -5.17 -18.18 17.17
N ALA A 266 -6.49 -18.27 16.94
CA ALA A 266 -7.16 -19.55 16.73
C ALA A 266 -6.66 -20.28 15.47
N ALA A 267 -6.44 -19.55 14.37
CA ALA A 267 -5.84 -20.09 13.16
C ALA A 267 -4.37 -20.47 13.38
N GLY A 268 -3.62 -19.69 14.16
CA GLY A 268 -2.25 -20.05 14.58
C GLY A 268 -2.20 -21.36 15.37
N LYS A 269 -3.11 -21.57 16.34
CA LYS A 269 -3.23 -22.84 17.08
C LYS A 269 -3.60 -24.02 16.16
N ALA A 270 -4.46 -23.80 15.18
CA ALA A 270 -4.81 -24.82 14.18
C ALA A 270 -3.59 -25.20 13.34
N LEU A 271 -2.83 -24.23 12.82
CA LEU A 271 -1.59 -24.47 12.07
C LEU A 271 -0.55 -25.21 12.91
N ALA A 272 -0.32 -24.79 14.16
CA ALA A 272 0.57 -25.47 15.08
C ALA A 272 0.15 -26.95 15.30
N LYS A 273 -1.16 -27.21 15.44
CA LYS A 273 -1.70 -28.57 15.54
C LYS A 273 -1.41 -29.39 14.28
N LEU A 274 -1.57 -28.82 13.08
CA LEU A 274 -1.24 -29.50 11.82
C LEU A 274 0.25 -29.90 11.75
N ARG A 275 1.18 -29.04 12.19
CA ARG A 275 2.62 -29.35 12.22
C ARG A 275 2.94 -30.51 13.15
N VAL A 276 2.33 -30.52 14.33
CA VAL A 276 2.49 -31.62 15.30
C VAL A 276 1.89 -32.91 14.75
N GLU A 277 0.64 -32.89 14.27
CA GLU A 277 -0.04 -34.07 13.72
C GLU A 277 0.73 -34.68 12.53
N ALA A 278 1.27 -33.84 11.63
CA ALA A 278 2.09 -34.29 10.50
C ALA A 278 3.39 -35.01 10.93
N SER A 279 3.96 -34.65 12.09
CA SER A 279 5.13 -35.33 12.64
C SER A 279 4.74 -36.61 13.39
N GLN A 280 3.62 -36.60 14.12
CA GLN A 280 3.17 -37.71 14.97
C GLN A 280 2.80 -38.96 14.17
N VAL A 281 2.39 -38.82 12.91
CA VAL A 281 2.07 -39.98 12.04
C VAL A 281 3.26 -40.91 11.81
N ASN A 282 4.50 -40.40 11.92
CA ASN A 282 5.72 -41.18 11.78
C ASN A 282 6.27 -41.68 13.13
N ALA A 283 5.64 -41.30 14.25
CA ALA A 283 6.06 -41.72 15.58
C ALA A 283 5.88 -43.23 15.79
N GLU A 284 4.84 -43.81 15.18
CA GLU A 284 4.52 -45.24 15.23
C GLU A 284 4.17 -45.74 13.81
N VAL A 285 5.03 -46.58 13.25
CA VAL A 285 4.87 -47.11 11.88
C VAL A 285 4.98 -48.63 11.90
N LEU A 286 4.04 -49.29 11.23
CA LEU A 286 4.10 -50.72 10.92
C LEU A 286 4.60 -50.90 9.48
N ARG A 287 5.77 -51.49 9.32
CA ARG A 287 6.30 -51.91 8.02
C ARG A 287 6.09 -53.41 7.86
N GLY A 288 5.74 -53.90 6.68
CA GLY A 288 5.59 -55.35 6.50
C GLY A 288 5.57 -55.82 5.06
N ASP A 289 5.71 -57.14 4.88
CA ASP A 289 5.61 -57.82 3.59
C ASP A 289 4.33 -58.66 3.58
N SER A 290 3.54 -58.57 2.52
CA SER A 290 2.24 -59.21 2.41
C SER A 290 1.99 -59.81 1.02
N TYR A 291 1.11 -60.82 0.97
CA TYR A 291 0.57 -61.37 -0.27
C TYR A 291 -0.83 -60.79 -0.61
N CYS A 292 -1.32 -59.84 0.18
CA CYS A 292 -2.64 -59.22 0.04
C CYS A 292 -2.69 -58.26 -1.15
N TYR A 293 -3.10 -58.79 -2.30
CA TYR A 293 -3.21 -58.02 -3.54
C TYR A 293 -4.21 -56.87 -3.52
N PRO A 294 -5.24 -56.80 -2.65
CA PRO A 294 -6.09 -55.62 -2.55
C PRO A 294 -5.47 -54.43 -1.82
N PHE A 295 -4.37 -54.60 -1.07
CA PHE A 295 -3.76 -53.54 -0.28
C PHE A 295 -3.43 -52.30 -1.10
N ARG A 296 -3.93 -51.14 -0.68
CA ARG A 296 -3.69 -49.88 -1.38
C ARG A 296 -3.55 -48.70 -0.44
N ALA A 297 -2.74 -47.73 -0.84
CA ALA A 297 -2.56 -46.51 -0.07
C ALA A 297 -3.91 -45.79 0.14
N GLY A 298 -4.11 -45.23 1.34
CA GLY A 298 -5.38 -44.57 1.70
C GLY A 298 -6.52 -45.54 2.06
N SER A 299 -6.24 -46.82 2.33
CA SER A 299 -7.21 -47.77 2.85
C SER A 299 -6.82 -48.35 4.22
N LYS A 300 -7.82 -48.82 4.98
CA LYS A 300 -7.64 -49.41 6.31
C LYS A 300 -7.64 -50.93 6.26
N PHE A 301 -6.84 -51.56 7.11
CA PHE A 301 -6.95 -52.99 7.39
C PHE A 301 -6.77 -53.25 8.89
N THR A 302 -7.36 -54.33 9.38
CA THR A 302 -7.14 -54.83 10.74
C THR A 302 -6.14 -55.98 10.69
N LEU A 303 -4.98 -55.80 11.34
CA LEU A 303 -4.05 -56.90 11.55
C LEU A 303 -4.61 -57.84 12.63
N SER A 304 -4.51 -59.14 12.40
CA SER A 304 -4.98 -60.16 13.35
C SER A 304 -4.00 -61.33 13.46
N GLY A 305 -4.10 -62.16 14.50
CA GLY A 305 -3.18 -63.29 14.70
C GLY A 305 -1.74 -62.88 15.01
N HIS A 306 -1.49 -61.62 15.35
CA HIS A 306 -0.18 -61.13 15.75
C HIS A 306 0.11 -61.51 17.22
N PHE A 307 1.35 -61.93 17.52
CA PHE A 307 1.72 -62.40 18.86
C PHE A 307 1.78 -61.29 19.92
N VAL A 308 2.05 -60.05 19.52
CA VAL A 308 1.84 -58.86 20.36
C VAL A 308 0.38 -58.44 20.27
N ALA A 309 -0.38 -58.60 21.36
CA ALA A 309 -1.81 -58.35 21.42
C ALA A 309 -2.21 -56.95 20.92
N ALA A 310 -1.46 -55.91 21.32
CA ALA A 310 -1.72 -54.51 20.94
C ALA A 310 -1.62 -54.24 19.43
N LEU A 311 -0.86 -55.05 18.68
CA LEU A 311 -0.73 -54.93 17.23
C LEU A 311 -1.87 -55.61 16.47
N ASN A 312 -2.79 -56.30 17.15
CA ASN A 312 -4.04 -56.79 16.55
C ASN A 312 -5.06 -55.66 16.45
N ALA A 313 -4.74 -54.63 15.67
CA ALA A 313 -5.45 -53.37 15.59
C ALA A 313 -5.65 -52.90 14.15
N ALA A 314 -6.41 -51.82 13.98
CA ALA A 314 -6.63 -51.19 12.69
C ALA A 314 -5.48 -50.24 12.33
N PHE A 315 -4.98 -50.36 11.10
CA PHE A 315 -3.93 -49.54 10.53
C PHE A 315 -4.40 -48.96 9.19
N VAL A 316 -3.89 -47.78 8.84
CA VAL A 316 -4.06 -47.16 7.52
C VAL A 316 -2.80 -47.40 6.71
N LEU A 317 -2.95 -47.92 5.50
CA LEU A 317 -1.85 -48.10 4.54
C LEU A 317 -1.40 -46.71 4.03
N ARG A 318 -0.22 -46.29 4.45
CA ARG A 318 0.42 -45.04 4.02
C ARG A 318 1.06 -45.17 2.65
N ARG A 319 1.80 -46.27 2.43
CA ARG A 319 2.51 -46.56 1.19
C ARG A 319 2.50 -48.04 0.94
N VAL A 320 2.32 -48.45 -0.31
CA VAL A 320 2.42 -49.85 -0.74
C VAL A 320 3.29 -49.93 -1.98
N HIS A 321 4.26 -50.82 -1.97
CA HIS A 321 5.08 -51.17 -3.12
C HIS A 321 4.69 -52.57 -3.57
N HIS A 322 4.26 -52.69 -4.83
CA HIS A 322 3.72 -53.88 -5.45
C HIS A 322 4.76 -54.53 -6.34
N THR A 323 4.83 -55.85 -6.31
CA THR A 323 5.56 -56.67 -7.28
C THR A 323 4.65 -57.81 -7.70
N ALA A 324 4.29 -57.85 -8.97
CA ALA A 324 3.41 -58.84 -9.55
C ALA A 324 4.05 -59.46 -10.80
N ARG A 325 3.91 -60.77 -10.92
CA ARG A 325 4.25 -61.60 -12.08
C ARG A 325 3.09 -62.58 -12.31
N ASP A 326 3.08 -63.29 -13.44
CA ASP A 326 1.97 -64.20 -13.80
C ASP A 326 1.60 -65.24 -12.72
N ASP A 327 2.57 -65.69 -11.92
CA ASP A 327 2.40 -66.75 -10.91
C ASP A 327 2.53 -66.27 -9.46
N LEU A 328 2.89 -64.99 -9.24
CA LEU A 328 3.22 -64.48 -7.92
C LEU A 328 2.84 -63.01 -7.76
N TYR A 329 2.17 -62.70 -6.66
CA TYR A 329 2.03 -61.33 -6.18
C TYR A 329 2.61 -61.19 -4.78
N THR A 330 3.36 -60.10 -4.56
CA THR A 330 3.84 -59.67 -3.24
C THR A 330 3.75 -58.15 -3.13
N ASN A 331 3.64 -57.65 -1.91
CA ASN A 331 3.87 -56.23 -1.63
C ASN A 331 4.67 -56.04 -0.34
N SER A 332 5.34 -54.90 -0.26
CA SER A 332 5.81 -54.33 1.01
C SER A 332 5.01 -53.07 1.31
N PHE A 333 4.59 -52.87 2.55
CA PHE A 333 3.77 -51.73 2.95
C PHE A 333 4.34 -50.98 4.15
N GLU A 334 3.95 -49.71 4.25
CA GLU A 334 4.05 -48.87 5.43
C GLU A 334 2.64 -48.50 5.88
N ALA A 335 2.36 -48.64 7.17
CA ALA A 335 1.06 -48.31 7.75
C ALA A 335 1.23 -47.61 9.10
N PHE A 336 0.24 -46.81 9.50
CA PHE A 336 0.20 -46.15 10.82
C PHE A 336 -1.13 -46.49 11.52
N PRO A 337 -1.20 -46.41 12.86
CA PRO A 337 -2.42 -46.72 13.59
C PRO A 337 -3.59 -45.85 13.10
N ALA A 338 -4.75 -46.46 12.84
CA ALA A 338 -5.90 -45.75 12.25
C ALA A 338 -6.48 -44.64 13.13
N ALA A 339 -6.17 -44.65 14.44
CA ALA A 339 -6.56 -43.61 15.39
C ALA A 339 -5.72 -42.33 15.28
N VAL A 340 -4.54 -42.40 14.64
CA VAL A 340 -3.67 -41.23 14.46
C VAL A 340 -4.13 -40.45 13.22
N PRO A 341 -4.43 -39.15 13.33
CA PRO A 341 -4.81 -38.35 12.17
C PRO A 341 -3.62 -38.19 11.22
N PHE A 342 -3.86 -38.42 9.93
CA PHE A 342 -2.86 -38.14 8.90
C PHE A 342 -2.90 -36.66 8.51
N ARG A 343 -1.72 -36.05 8.44
CA ARG A 343 -1.48 -34.77 7.76
C ARG A 343 -0.30 -34.95 6.82
N ALA A 344 -0.37 -34.34 5.65
CA ALA A 344 0.77 -34.32 4.76
C ALA A 344 1.95 -33.60 5.46
N PRO A 345 3.16 -34.19 5.47
CA PRO A 345 4.33 -33.51 6.00
C PRO A 345 4.67 -32.30 5.12
N VAL A 346 5.12 -31.21 5.74
CA VAL A 346 5.58 -30.03 4.99
C VAL A 346 6.93 -30.36 4.36
N GLN A 347 6.93 -30.64 3.07
CA GLN A 347 8.11 -31.04 2.29
C GLN A 347 8.33 -30.08 1.12
N THR A 348 7.26 -29.57 0.54
CA THR A 348 7.32 -28.68 -0.60
C THR A 348 7.78 -27.30 -0.15
N ALA A 349 8.93 -26.85 -0.67
CA ALA A 349 9.50 -25.56 -0.32
C ALA A 349 8.56 -24.42 -0.73
N ARG A 350 8.32 -23.46 0.16
CA ARG A 350 7.62 -22.22 -0.22
C ARG A 350 8.48 -21.43 -1.22
N PRO A 351 7.88 -20.89 -2.30
CA PRO A 351 8.62 -20.05 -3.23
C PRO A 351 9.13 -18.80 -2.53
N ARG A 352 10.30 -18.30 -2.93
CA ARG A 352 10.88 -17.07 -2.40
C ARG A 352 11.24 -16.10 -3.51
N ALA A 353 10.75 -14.87 -3.40
CA ALA A 353 11.23 -13.75 -4.20
C ALA A 353 12.59 -13.28 -3.64
N VAL A 354 13.65 -13.46 -4.42
CA VAL A 354 15.03 -13.15 -4.00
C VAL A 354 15.35 -11.66 -4.09
N GLY A 355 14.63 -10.92 -4.93
CA GLY A 355 14.86 -9.49 -5.17
C GLY A 355 13.60 -8.64 -5.06
N CYS A 356 13.66 -7.45 -5.63
CA CYS A 356 12.50 -6.61 -5.89
C CYS A 356 12.06 -6.72 -7.35
N GLU A 357 10.83 -6.34 -7.60
CA GLU A 357 10.25 -6.24 -8.94
C GLU A 357 9.66 -4.84 -9.12
N THR A 358 9.43 -4.41 -10.36
CA THR A 358 8.64 -3.21 -10.61
C THR A 358 7.22 -3.58 -11.02
N ALA A 359 6.27 -2.70 -10.69
CA ALA A 359 4.86 -2.89 -11.01
C ALA A 359 4.20 -1.56 -11.37
N LEU A 360 3.17 -1.61 -12.19
CA LEU A 360 2.37 -0.46 -12.59
C LEU A 360 1.29 -0.21 -11.54
N VAL A 361 1.15 1.01 -11.03
CA VAL A 361 0.04 1.37 -10.14
C VAL A 361 -1.26 1.41 -10.95
N VAL A 362 -2.30 0.74 -10.45
CA VAL A 362 -3.60 0.59 -11.11
C VAL A 362 -4.76 0.99 -10.20
N GLY A 363 -5.91 1.26 -10.80
CA GLY A 363 -7.14 1.65 -10.12
C GLY A 363 -8.33 1.66 -11.08
N PRO A 364 -9.52 2.06 -10.61
CA PRO A 364 -10.71 2.14 -11.45
C PRO A 364 -10.52 3.12 -12.62
N SER A 365 -11.21 2.87 -13.73
CA SER A 365 -11.15 3.75 -14.89
C SER A 365 -11.54 5.20 -14.54
N GLY A 366 -10.69 6.16 -14.93
CA GLY A 366 -10.91 7.59 -14.67
C GLY A 366 -10.42 8.10 -13.31
N GLU A 367 -9.82 7.23 -12.49
CA GLU A 367 -9.14 7.62 -11.25
C GLU A 367 -7.64 7.85 -11.47
N GLU A 368 -7.12 8.97 -10.93
CA GLU A 368 -5.67 9.21 -10.88
C GLU A 368 -5.05 8.69 -9.57
N ILE A 369 -5.84 8.57 -8.51
CA ILE A 369 -5.40 8.16 -7.18
C ILE A 369 -6.39 7.13 -6.67
N TRP A 370 -5.92 5.92 -6.38
CA TRP A 370 -6.73 4.86 -5.80
C TRP A 370 -6.04 4.31 -4.56
N THR A 371 -6.57 4.67 -3.38
CA THR A 371 -6.00 4.31 -2.09
C THR A 371 -7.08 3.95 -1.08
N ASP A 372 -6.71 3.18 -0.06
CA ASP A 372 -7.55 2.92 1.10
C ASP A 372 -7.15 3.77 2.33
N LYS A 373 -7.82 3.53 3.47
CA LYS A 373 -7.58 4.22 4.75
C LYS A 373 -6.16 4.06 5.33
N HIS A 374 -5.37 3.14 4.79
CA HIS A 374 -4.01 2.85 5.22
C HIS A 374 -2.94 3.39 4.25
N GLY A 375 -3.34 4.15 3.22
CA GLY A 375 -2.42 4.64 2.20
C GLY A 375 -1.89 3.52 1.29
N ARG A 376 -2.62 2.41 1.15
CA ARG A 376 -2.26 1.29 0.29
C ARG A 376 -2.70 1.56 -1.14
N ILE A 377 -2.01 0.96 -2.10
CA ILE A 377 -2.34 1.03 -3.53
C ILE A 377 -2.55 -0.37 -4.11
N LYS A 378 -3.06 -0.44 -5.34
CA LYS A 378 -3.09 -1.68 -6.14
C LYS A 378 -2.12 -1.57 -7.31
N VAL A 379 -1.59 -2.70 -7.75
CA VAL A 379 -0.59 -2.75 -8.82
C VAL A 379 -0.90 -3.87 -9.83
N GLN A 380 -0.37 -3.74 -11.04
CA GLN A 380 -0.26 -4.81 -12.03
C GLN A 380 1.22 -5.17 -12.18
N PHE A 381 1.57 -6.43 -11.95
CA PHE A 381 2.92 -6.92 -12.24
C PHE A 381 3.09 -7.19 -13.74
N PRO A 382 4.28 -6.97 -14.32
CA PRO A 382 4.53 -7.22 -15.74
C PRO A 382 4.37 -8.69 -16.16
N TRP A 383 4.58 -9.63 -15.24
CA TRP A 383 4.43 -11.06 -15.48
C TRP A 383 3.01 -11.57 -15.27
N ASP A 384 2.11 -10.77 -14.67
CA ASP A 384 0.73 -11.16 -14.49
C ASP A 384 -0.01 -11.03 -15.82
N ARG A 385 -0.35 -12.18 -16.40
CA ARG A 385 -0.98 -12.32 -17.71
C ARG A 385 -2.51 -12.29 -17.66
N ASP A 386 -3.09 -12.55 -16.48
CA ASP A 386 -4.53 -12.64 -16.27
C ASP A 386 -5.13 -11.29 -15.85
N GLY A 387 -4.31 -10.39 -15.29
CA GLY A 387 -4.71 -9.04 -14.91
C GLY A 387 -5.02 -8.12 -16.10
N VAL A 388 -6.02 -7.26 -15.92
CA VAL A 388 -6.53 -6.34 -16.96
C VAL A 388 -6.21 -4.87 -16.68
N LYS A 389 -5.25 -4.60 -15.77
CA LYS A 389 -4.80 -3.26 -15.37
C LYS A 389 -5.88 -2.38 -14.72
N ASP A 390 -6.66 -2.99 -13.83
CA ASP A 390 -7.77 -2.36 -13.10
C ASP A 390 -7.62 -2.50 -11.57
N ASP A 391 -8.65 -2.10 -10.82
CA ASP A 391 -8.68 -2.24 -9.37
C ASP A 391 -8.86 -3.69 -8.88
N GLN A 392 -8.90 -4.70 -9.75
CA GLN A 392 -8.97 -6.12 -9.39
C GLN A 392 -7.66 -6.85 -9.65
N SER A 393 -6.65 -6.17 -10.21
CA SER A 393 -5.38 -6.79 -10.63
C SER A 393 -4.50 -7.27 -9.47
N SER A 394 -4.61 -6.66 -8.29
CA SER A 394 -3.92 -7.13 -7.08
C SER A 394 -4.69 -6.87 -5.79
N THR A 395 -4.16 -7.41 -4.69
CA THR A 395 -4.52 -7.00 -3.34
C THR A 395 -4.01 -5.58 -3.05
N TRP A 396 -4.33 -5.07 -1.87
CA TRP A 396 -3.83 -3.78 -1.38
C TRP A 396 -2.39 -3.91 -0.85
N LEU A 397 -1.45 -3.20 -1.48
CA LEU A 397 -0.04 -3.14 -1.10
C LEU A 397 0.23 -1.90 -0.25
N ARG A 398 0.89 -2.08 0.90
CA ARG A 398 1.40 -0.95 1.68
C ARG A 398 2.53 -0.23 0.94
N VAL A 399 2.60 1.08 1.12
CA VAL A 399 3.64 1.94 0.53
C VAL A 399 4.54 2.46 1.65
N ALA A 400 5.83 2.13 1.57
CA ALA A 400 6.83 2.69 2.45
C ALA A 400 6.91 4.20 2.27
N GLN A 401 6.89 4.93 3.38
CA GLN A 401 7.06 6.39 3.41
C GLN A 401 8.46 6.73 3.93
N SER A 402 8.99 7.90 3.57
CA SER A 402 10.30 8.34 4.06
C SER A 402 10.33 8.53 5.58
N THR A 403 9.20 8.96 6.17
CA THR A 403 8.97 8.98 7.62
C THR A 403 7.50 8.67 7.91
N ALA A 404 7.21 7.85 8.93
CA ALA A 404 5.85 7.51 9.34
C ALA A 404 5.75 7.35 10.86
N GLY A 405 4.94 8.18 11.49
CA GLY A 405 4.65 8.16 12.92
C GLY A 405 3.15 8.23 13.21
N ASN A 406 2.77 8.27 14.49
CA ASN A 406 1.37 8.34 14.90
C ASN A 406 0.78 9.73 14.57
N SER A 407 0.11 9.83 13.41
CA SER A 407 -0.47 11.08 12.87
C SER A 407 0.55 12.16 12.48
N PHE A 408 1.78 11.77 12.14
CA PHE A 408 2.80 12.67 11.59
C PHE A 408 3.75 11.92 10.64
N GLY A 409 4.45 12.64 9.77
CA GLY A 409 5.41 12.08 8.82
C GLY A 409 5.15 12.51 7.38
N ALA A 410 5.77 11.81 6.42
CA ALA A 410 5.56 12.00 5.00
C ALA A 410 4.43 11.10 4.48
N LEU A 411 3.65 11.60 3.52
CA LEU A 411 2.63 10.82 2.82
C LEU A 411 2.64 11.17 1.33
N PHE A 412 3.31 10.35 0.54
CA PHE A 412 3.31 10.42 -0.92
C PHE A 412 2.70 9.14 -1.47
N LEU A 413 1.51 9.26 -2.04
CA LEU A 413 0.79 8.15 -2.64
C LEU A 413 1.18 8.04 -4.12
N PRO A 414 1.73 6.89 -4.57
CA PRO A 414 1.86 6.62 -5.98
C PRO A 414 0.50 6.67 -6.68
N ARG A 415 0.47 7.29 -7.86
CA ARG A 415 -0.72 7.50 -8.67
C ARG A 415 -0.88 6.43 -9.74
N VAL A 416 -2.10 6.19 -10.19
CA VAL A 416 -2.40 5.29 -11.30
C VAL A 416 -1.53 5.68 -12.51
N GLY A 417 -0.88 4.69 -13.13
CA GLY A 417 0.05 4.89 -14.24
C GLY A 417 1.51 5.08 -13.84
N GLN A 418 1.82 5.25 -12.56
CA GLN A 418 3.22 5.33 -12.10
C GLN A 418 3.84 3.94 -11.93
N GLU A 419 5.17 3.87 -12.01
CA GLU A 419 5.93 2.65 -11.77
C GLU A 419 6.51 2.65 -10.35
N VAL A 420 6.25 1.57 -9.62
CA VAL A 420 6.68 1.37 -8.23
C VAL A 420 7.58 0.15 -8.10
N VAL A 421 8.48 0.19 -7.12
CA VAL A 421 9.33 -0.95 -6.73
C VAL A 421 8.62 -1.72 -5.62
N VAL A 422 8.39 -3.01 -5.85
CA VAL A 422 7.77 -3.94 -4.92
C VAL A 422 8.83 -4.87 -4.35
N THR A 423 8.86 -4.97 -3.03
CA THR A 423 9.66 -5.92 -2.25
C THR A 423 8.74 -6.88 -1.50
N TYR A 424 9.29 -7.99 -1.03
CA TYR A 424 8.51 -9.07 -0.43
C TYR A 424 8.98 -9.31 1.01
N LEU A 425 8.07 -9.19 1.97
CA LEU A 425 8.40 -9.39 3.39
C LEU A 425 8.85 -10.84 3.60
N ASN A 426 10.04 -11.03 4.20
CA ASN A 426 10.68 -12.34 4.34
C ASN A 426 10.95 -13.09 3.02
N GLY A 427 10.88 -12.39 1.88
CA GLY A 427 10.95 -12.97 0.54
C GLY A 427 9.67 -13.70 0.13
N ASP A 428 8.54 -13.51 0.83
CA ASP A 428 7.26 -14.17 0.54
C ASP A 428 6.50 -13.45 -0.59
N PRO A 429 6.32 -14.06 -1.78
CA PRO A 429 5.58 -13.46 -2.90
C PRO A 429 4.14 -13.06 -2.56
N GLU A 430 3.55 -13.64 -1.51
CA GLU A 430 2.21 -13.35 -1.03
C GLU A 430 2.18 -12.14 -0.08
N ARG A 431 3.34 -11.53 0.25
CA ARG A 431 3.47 -10.35 1.12
C ARG A 431 4.21 -9.18 0.45
N PRO A 432 3.66 -8.63 -0.64
CA PRO A 432 4.25 -7.48 -1.32
C PRO A 432 4.15 -6.19 -0.50
N LEU A 433 5.22 -5.39 -0.56
CA LEU A 433 5.36 -4.05 0.02
C LEU A 433 6.03 -3.14 -1.01
N VAL A 434 5.39 -2.02 -1.33
CA VAL A 434 6.00 -0.99 -2.19
C VAL A 434 7.06 -0.24 -1.39
N THR A 435 8.29 -0.20 -1.87
CA THR A 435 9.44 0.41 -1.17
C THR A 435 10.12 1.54 -1.95
N GLY A 436 9.64 1.83 -3.15
CA GLY A 436 10.14 2.95 -3.95
C GLY A 436 9.29 3.21 -5.17
N ALA A 437 9.67 4.25 -5.91
CA ALA A 437 9.12 4.60 -7.21
C ALA A 437 10.26 4.98 -8.14
N VAL A 438 10.07 4.75 -9.44
CA VAL A 438 11.08 5.01 -10.47
C VAL A 438 10.48 5.79 -11.63
N TYR A 439 11.29 6.67 -12.23
CA TYR A 439 10.96 7.31 -13.50
C TYR A 439 11.27 6.35 -14.65
N ASN A 440 10.54 6.49 -15.75
CA ASN A 440 10.69 5.66 -16.94
C ASN A 440 10.43 6.48 -18.23
N GLY A 441 10.33 5.81 -19.38
CA GLY A 441 10.13 6.48 -20.68
C GLY A 441 8.80 7.22 -20.83
N GLU A 442 7.78 6.87 -20.05
CA GLU A 442 6.47 7.54 -20.04
C GLU A 442 6.35 8.53 -18.88
N ASN A 443 6.81 8.12 -17.69
CA ASN A 443 6.91 8.96 -16.50
C ASN A 443 8.30 9.58 -16.42
N ALA A 444 8.50 10.70 -17.14
CA ALA A 444 9.76 11.41 -17.17
C ALA A 444 10.09 12.11 -15.83
N THR A 445 11.37 12.42 -15.62
CA THR A 445 11.84 13.20 -14.46
C THR A 445 11.24 14.62 -14.45
N PRO A 446 11.09 15.27 -13.28
CA PRO A 446 10.50 16.60 -13.19
C PRO A 446 11.35 17.67 -13.91
N VAL A 447 12.64 17.44 -14.06
CA VAL A 447 13.56 18.34 -14.75
C VAL A 447 14.18 17.64 -15.96
N THR A 448 14.58 18.42 -16.95
CA THR A 448 15.29 17.91 -18.12
C THR A 448 16.70 17.49 -17.72
N LEU A 449 16.98 16.19 -17.73
CA LEU A 449 18.31 15.63 -17.48
C LEU A 449 18.99 15.23 -18.80
N PRO A 450 20.34 15.33 -18.89
CA PRO A 450 21.27 15.73 -17.83
C PRO A 450 21.48 17.26 -17.69
N ALA A 451 20.78 18.09 -18.47
CA ALA A 451 21.00 19.55 -18.51
C ALA A 451 20.89 20.23 -17.13
N ASN A 452 19.93 19.81 -16.30
CA ASN A 452 19.65 20.38 -14.97
C ASN A 452 20.07 19.44 -13.83
N GLN A 453 21.20 18.74 -13.96
CA GLN A 453 21.68 17.75 -12.97
C GLN A 453 22.01 18.32 -11.58
N THR A 454 22.12 19.64 -11.43
CA THR A 454 22.33 20.33 -10.13
C THR A 454 21.02 20.67 -9.41
N GLN A 455 19.86 20.33 -9.99
CA GLN A 455 18.56 20.62 -9.38
C GLN A 455 18.05 19.44 -8.53
N SER A 456 17.60 19.74 -7.33
CA SER A 456 16.82 18.83 -6.47
C SER A 456 15.38 19.33 -6.37
N VAL A 457 14.39 18.48 -6.66
CA VAL A 457 13.00 18.92 -6.86
C VAL A 457 12.01 18.03 -6.11
N LEU A 458 11.11 18.67 -5.37
CA LEU A 458 9.83 18.11 -4.93
C LEU A 458 8.70 18.83 -5.66
N ARG A 459 8.14 18.18 -6.69
CA ARG A 459 7.04 18.73 -7.50
C ARG A 459 5.80 17.87 -7.39
N SER A 460 4.67 18.50 -7.11
CA SER A 460 3.34 17.88 -7.14
C SER A 460 2.63 18.16 -8.46
N ARG A 461 1.45 17.56 -8.64
CA ARG A 461 0.56 17.84 -9.76
C ARG A 461 -0.87 17.93 -9.27
N SER A 462 -1.61 18.97 -9.67
CA SER A 462 -3.03 19.09 -9.35
C SER A 462 -3.77 17.84 -9.82
N SER A 463 -4.74 17.38 -9.03
CA SER A 463 -5.54 16.20 -9.30
C SER A 463 -7.02 16.56 -9.14
N LYS A 464 -7.93 16.17 -10.04
CA LYS A 464 -7.69 15.39 -11.27
C LYS A 464 -7.33 16.28 -12.47
N GLN A 465 -6.68 15.69 -13.48
CA GLN A 465 -6.37 16.24 -14.81
C GLN A 465 -5.53 17.52 -14.80
N GLY A 466 -4.69 17.70 -13.78
CA GLY A 466 -3.84 18.88 -13.65
C GLY A 466 -2.63 18.85 -14.57
N THR A 467 -2.34 19.97 -15.24
CA THR A 467 -1.11 20.13 -16.03
C THR A 467 0.05 20.74 -15.23
N ALA A 468 -0.25 21.43 -14.12
CA ALA A 468 0.68 22.08 -13.20
C ALA A 468 0.44 21.66 -11.74
N GLY A 469 1.30 22.08 -10.82
CA GLY A 469 1.19 21.77 -9.39
C GLY A 469 2.12 22.63 -8.53
N ASN A 470 2.30 22.25 -7.27
CA ASN A 470 3.17 22.95 -6.34
C ASN A 470 4.62 22.47 -6.51
N GLU A 471 5.59 23.34 -6.20
CA GLU A 471 7.01 22.99 -6.33
C GLU A 471 7.86 23.59 -5.21
N LEU A 472 8.77 22.78 -4.70
CA LEU A 472 9.93 23.18 -3.94
C LEU A 472 11.17 22.68 -4.69
N ARG A 473 12.02 23.61 -5.14
CA ARG A 473 13.22 23.30 -5.92
C ARG A 473 14.44 24.02 -5.38
N PHE A 474 15.53 23.27 -5.30
CA PHE A 474 16.87 23.75 -4.95
C PHE A 474 17.75 23.67 -6.19
N GLU A 475 18.36 24.78 -6.59
CA GLU A 475 19.39 24.85 -7.62
C GLU A 475 20.75 25.05 -6.95
N ASP A 476 21.64 24.08 -7.13
CA ASP A 476 22.99 24.08 -6.54
C ASP A 476 24.08 24.47 -7.55
N LYS A 477 23.70 24.99 -8.72
CA LYS A 477 24.66 25.56 -9.67
C LYS A 477 25.35 26.78 -9.06
N LYS A 478 26.65 26.62 -8.83
CA LYS A 478 27.50 27.66 -8.26
C LYS A 478 27.33 29.03 -8.96
N ASP A 479 27.20 30.07 -8.14
CA ASP A 479 27.00 31.47 -8.55
C ASP A 479 25.64 31.73 -9.26
N ALA A 480 24.74 30.74 -9.24
CA ALA A 480 23.38 30.79 -9.78
C ALA A 480 22.40 30.01 -8.88
N GLU A 481 22.71 29.90 -7.58
CA GLU A 481 21.91 29.15 -6.62
C GLU A 481 20.53 29.79 -6.43
N GLU A 482 19.49 28.96 -6.38
CA GLU A 482 18.09 29.40 -6.25
C GLU A 482 17.32 28.45 -5.32
N LEU A 483 16.51 29.03 -4.43
CA LEU A 483 15.41 28.33 -3.77
C LEU A 483 14.11 28.81 -4.39
N TYR A 484 13.43 27.91 -5.11
CA TYR A 484 12.14 28.18 -5.73
C TYR A 484 11.02 27.54 -4.91
N LEU A 485 10.05 28.38 -4.52
CA LEU A 485 8.82 27.95 -3.87
C LEU A 485 7.63 28.44 -4.71
N HIS A 486 6.85 27.50 -5.23
CA HIS A 486 5.66 27.79 -6.03
C HIS A 486 4.41 27.15 -5.43
N ALA A 487 3.42 27.98 -5.14
CA ALA A 487 2.08 27.57 -4.77
C ALA A 487 1.16 27.76 -5.98
N GLN A 488 0.48 26.68 -6.40
CA GLN A 488 -0.40 26.73 -7.57
C GLN A 488 -1.67 27.55 -7.33
N LYS A 489 -2.05 27.77 -6.08
CA LYS A 489 -3.23 28.57 -5.69
C LYS A 489 -2.96 29.36 -4.41
N ASP A 490 -3.32 28.80 -3.25
CA ASP A 490 -3.23 29.48 -1.96
C ASP A 490 -1.90 29.12 -1.26
N TRP A 491 -1.21 30.10 -0.70
CA TRP A 491 -0.08 29.90 0.22
C TRP A 491 -0.48 30.43 1.60
N LEU A 492 -0.62 29.51 2.57
CA LEU A 492 -0.91 29.84 3.96
C LEU A 492 0.34 29.59 4.80
N ALA A 493 0.76 30.60 5.56
CA ALA A 493 1.90 30.50 6.46
C ALA A 493 1.51 30.97 7.87
N GLU A 494 1.71 30.09 8.85
CA GLU A 494 1.46 30.34 10.27
C GLU A 494 2.78 30.15 11.04
N ILE A 495 3.13 31.13 11.87
CA ILE A 495 4.39 31.17 12.62
C ILE A 495 4.05 31.41 14.08
N GLU A 496 4.29 30.39 14.91
CA GLU A 496 3.87 30.38 16.32
C GLU A 496 4.69 31.28 17.25
N ASP A 497 5.88 31.71 16.84
CA ASP A 497 6.77 32.52 17.68
C ASP A 497 7.36 33.71 16.92
N ALA A 498 8.40 33.48 16.11
CA ALA A 498 9.14 34.58 15.47
C ALA A 498 9.47 34.30 14.00
N LEU A 499 9.23 35.30 13.15
CA LEU A 499 9.71 35.36 11.76
C LEU A 499 10.78 36.44 11.63
N THR A 500 11.97 36.07 11.15
CA THR A 500 13.06 37.00 10.84
C THR A 500 13.49 36.85 9.40
N THR A 501 13.47 37.94 8.64
CA THR A 501 13.92 37.98 7.24
C THR A 501 15.13 38.91 7.12
N THR A 502 16.16 38.51 6.38
CA THR A 502 17.35 39.35 6.12
C THR A 502 17.82 39.17 4.69
N VAL A 503 17.67 40.22 3.88
CA VAL A 503 18.24 40.29 2.53
C VAL A 503 19.62 40.96 2.61
N LYS A 504 20.69 40.19 2.40
CA LYS A 504 22.07 40.68 2.55
C LYS A 504 22.52 41.60 1.41
N LYS A 505 22.03 41.35 0.20
CA LYS A 505 22.39 42.08 -1.03
C LYS A 505 21.24 41.94 -2.03
N GLY A 506 21.01 42.98 -2.84
CA GLY A 506 19.99 42.99 -3.88
C GLY A 506 18.77 43.84 -3.50
N ALA A 507 17.61 43.42 -3.96
CA ALA A 507 16.33 44.11 -3.73
C ALA A 507 15.31 43.13 -3.12
N GLU A 508 14.37 43.68 -2.36
CA GLU A 508 13.17 42.99 -1.90
C GLU A 508 11.97 43.65 -2.58
N VAL A 509 11.22 42.87 -3.37
CA VAL A 509 10.10 43.37 -4.17
C VAL A 509 8.84 42.59 -3.80
N HIS A 510 7.80 43.33 -3.41
CA HIS A 510 6.46 42.79 -3.16
C HIS A 510 5.49 43.41 -4.16
N THR A 511 4.87 42.59 -5.00
CA THR A 511 3.92 43.05 -6.02
C THR A 511 2.58 42.36 -5.82
N LEU A 512 1.57 43.13 -5.44
CA LEU A 512 0.16 42.73 -5.45
C LEU A 512 -0.49 43.32 -6.70
N GLN A 513 -0.84 42.49 -7.66
CA GLN A 513 -1.43 42.95 -8.92
C GLN A 513 -2.92 43.30 -8.79
N GLU A 514 -3.64 42.54 -7.95
CA GLU A 514 -5.07 42.70 -7.70
C GLU A 514 -5.39 42.34 -6.24
N GLY A 515 -6.33 43.06 -5.65
CA GLY A 515 -6.81 42.84 -4.27
C GLY A 515 -6.22 43.81 -3.25
N ASP A 516 -6.37 43.46 -1.98
CA ASP A 516 -6.06 44.32 -0.84
C ASP A 516 -4.85 43.82 -0.05
N ARG A 517 -4.12 44.74 0.58
CA ARG A 517 -3.08 44.44 1.56
C ARG A 517 -3.47 44.99 2.92
N THR A 518 -3.48 44.13 3.93
CA THR A 518 -3.72 44.50 5.33
C THR A 518 -2.49 44.25 6.18
N VAL A 519 -2.16 45.19 7.05
CA VAL A 519 -1.17 45.03 8.14
C VAL A 519 -1.90 45.34 9.44
N ASP A 520 -2.12 44.31 10.27
CA ASP A 520 -2.77 44.45 11.58
C ASP A 520 -1.77 44.13 12.70
N VAL A 521 -1.36 45.15 13.44
CA VAL A 521 -0.48 45.02 14.61
C VAL A 521 -1.32 45.23 15.87
N GLN A 522 -1.93 44.16 16.37
CA GLN A 522 -2.85 44.22 17.51
C GLN A 522 -2.17 44.64 18.81
N LYS A 523 -0.88 44.31 18.96
CA LYS A 523 -0.07 44.67 20.13
C LYS A 523 1.37 44.95 19.72
N GLY A 524 1.93 46.01 20.28
CA GLY A 524 3.36 46.34 20.14
C GLY A 524 3.58 47.63 19.37
N LYS A 525 4.63 47.65 18.55
CA LYS A 525 5.04 48.82 17.77
C LYS A 525 5.42 48.40 16.36
N GLU A 526 5.09 49.25 15.38
CA GLU A 526 5.60 49.17 14.02
C GLU A 526 6.69 50.24 13.84
N VAL A 527 7.82 49.87 13.21
CA VAL A 527 8.96 50.78 13.03
C VAL A 527 9.50 50.69 11.62
N HIS A 528 9.49 51.81 10.90
CA HIS A 528 10.07 51.95 9.56
C HIS A 528 11.33 52.80 9.64
N LYS A 529 12.50 52.23 9.30
CA LYS A 529 13.80 52.94 9.28
C LYS A 529 14.36 52.95 7.87
N VAL A 530 14.31 54.11 7.22
CA VAL A 530 14.84 54.30 5.86
C VAL A 530 16.02 55.26 5.93
N LYS A 531 17.22 54.79 5.56
CA LYS A 531 18.42 55.65 5.48
C LYS A 531 18.47 56.46 4.18
N GLY A 532 17.97 55.90 3.10
CA GLY A 532 17.84 56.56 1.81
C GLY A 532 16.48 57.27 1.69
N THR A 533 15.91 57.22 0.49
CA THR A 533 14.61 57.83 0.19
C THR A 533 13.46 56.89 0.53
N ARG A 534 12.40 57.40 1.16
CA ARG A 534 11.08 56.76 1.23
C ARG A 534 10.14 57.54 0.31
N ALA A 535 9.73 56.91 -0.80
CA ALA A 535 8.71 57.46 -1.69
C ALA A 535 7.36 56.76 -1.40
N LEU A 536 6.29 57.54 -1.34
CA LEU A 536 4.92 57.06 -1.21
C LEU A 536 4.09 57.75 -2.29
N ASP A 537 3.45 56.96 -3.15
CA ASP A 537 2.55 57.42 -4.20
C ASP A 537 1.19 56.76 -3.98
N VAL A 538 0.16 57.58 -3.75
CA VAL A 538 -1.20 57.15 -3.47
C VAL A 538 -2.11 57.92 -4.42
N THR A 539 -2.71 57.21 -5.37
CA THR A 539 -3.64 57.77 -6.35
C THR A 539 -5.06 57.89 -5.80
N GLY A 540 -5.39 57.04 -4.82
CA GLY A 540 -6.65 57.07 -4.08
C GLY A 540 -6.61 58.00 -2.85
N ALA A 541 -7.53 57.78 -1.91
CA ALA A 541 -7.55 58.50 -0.65
C ALA A 541 -6.52 57.91 0.34
N GLU A 542 -5.83 58.78 1.08
CA GLU A 542 -4.99 58.43 2.22
C GLU A 542 -5.62 59.00 3.51
N THR A 543 -5.86 58.14 4.50
CA THR A 543 -6.49 58.51 5.78
C THR A 543 -5.56 58.19 6.94
N HIS A 544 -5.38 59.15 7.85
CA HIS A 544 -4.66 58.98 9.11
C HIS A 544 -5.61 59.23 10.28
N ASP A 545 -5.91 58.18 11.06
CA ASP A 545 -6.65 58.30 12.32
C ASP A 545 -5.71 57.94 13.49
N ASN A 546 -5.35 58.95 14.28
CA ASN A 546 -4.43 58.80 15.41
C ASN A 546 -5.15 59.19 16.71
N ALA A 547 -5.43 58.20 17.55
CA ALA A 547 -6.07 58.44 18.86
C ALA A 547 -5.13 59.13 19.88
N ALA A 548 -3.82 59.07 19.66
CA ALA A 548 -2.80 59.68 20.51
C ALA A 548 -2.01 60.77 19.75
N SER A 549 -0.82 61.13 20.21
CA SER A 549 -0.04 62.19 19.58
C SER A 549 0.49 61.78 18.20
N PHE A 550 0.38 62.68 17.23
CA PHE A 550 1.08 62.62 15.95
C PHE A 550 2.16 63.72 15.92
N THR A 551 3.41 63.35 15.61
CA THR A 551 4.52 64.29 15.53
C THR A 551 5.18 64.21 14.16
N HIS A 552 5.11 65.29 13.38
CA HIS A 552 5.81 65.44 12.12
C HIS A 552 6.99 66.41 12.31
N LYS A 553 8.21 65.89 12.37
CA LYS A 553 9.43 66.70 12.54
C LYS A 553 10.28 66.63 11.27
N VAL A 554 10.38 67.76 10.58
CA VAL A 554 11.17 67.91 9.35
C VAL A 554 12.36 68.83 9.64
N LYS A 555 13.58 68.38 9.34
CA LYS A 555 14.80 69.19 9.51
C LYS A 555 15.04 70.12 8.31
N GLY A 556 14.73 69.64 7.12
CA GLY A 556 14.72 70.44 5.90
C GLY A 556 13.36 71.10 5.66
N ASP A 557 13.02 71.29 4.40
CA ASP A 557 11.78 71.95 4.02
C ASP A 557 10.57 71.03 4.15
N TYR A 558 9.45 71.60 4.60
CA TYR A 558 8.14 70.97 4.57
C TYR A 558 7.22 71.77 3.63
N ALA A 559 6.93 71.20 2.46
CA ALA A 559 6.00 71.76 1.50
C ALA A 559 4.65 71.03 1.61
N LEU A 560 3.57 71.78 1.84
CA LEU A 560 2.21 71.28 1.83
C LEU A 560 1.41 72.07 0.79
N THR A 561 1.10 71.44 -0.34
CA THR A 561 0.27 72.00 -1.40
C THR A 561 -1.06 71.27 -1.42
N ILE A 562 -2.16 72.02 -1.41
CA ILE A 562 -3.52 71.49 -1.42
C ILE A 562 -4.28 72.22 -2.52
N ASP A 563 -4.57 71.53 -3.62
CA ASP A 563 -5.38 72.09 -4.71
C ASP A 563 -6.86 72.18 -4.33
N GLY A 564 -7.29 71.34 -3.38
CA GLY A 564 -8.63 71.34 -2.80
C GLY A 564 -8.74 72.23 -1.55
N LYS A 565 -9.53 71.77 -0.57
CA LYS A 565 -9.75 72.48 0.69
C LYS A 565 -8.88 71.93 1.81
N LEU A 566 -8.15 72.80 2.50
CA LEU A 566 -7.55 72.50 3.80
C LEU A 566 -8.50 72.90 4.93
N THR A 567 -8.81 71.99 5.85
CA THR A 567 -9.56 72.28 7.08
C THR A 567 -8.71 71.91 8.30
N ILE A 568 -8.47 72.86 9.19
CA ILE A 568 -7.75 72.62 10.46
C ILE A 568 -8.72 72.94 11.60
N THR A 569 -9.10 71.91 12.36
CA THR A 569 -9.96 72.04 13.53
C THR A 569 -9.18 71.58 14.75
N VAL A 570 -9.00 72.48 15.73
CA VAL A 570 -8.27 72.20 16.96
C VAL A 570 -9.12 72.68 18.14
N THR A 571 -9.42 71.77 19.06
CA THR A 571 -10.15 72.09 20.30
C THR A 571 -9.25 72.71 21.36
N GLY A 572 -7.97 72.35 21.35
CA GLY A 572 -6.90 72.98 22.14
C GLY A 572 -6.33 74.24 21.49
N GLY A 573 -5.10 74.58 21.86
CA GLY A 573 -4.39 75.74 21.32
C GLY A 573 -3.70 75.45 19.99
N ILE A 574 -3.75 76.41 19.06
CA ILE A 574 -2.88 76.45 17.88
C ILE A 574 -1.75 77.45 18.15
N THR A 575 -0.51 77.07 17.83
CA THR A 575 0.66 77.97 17.93
C THR A 575 1.41 77.95 16.60
N ILE A 576 1.51 79.11 15.95
CA ILE A 576 2.33 79.33 14.76
C ILE A 576 3.45 80.28 15.16
N LYS A 577 4.70 79.81 15.07
CA LYS A 577 5.90 80.60 15.38
C LYS A 577 6.83 80.57 14.18
N SER A 578 7.21 81.76 13.70
CA SER A 578 8.25 81.95 12.70
C SER A 578 9.24 82.97 13.25
N SER A 579 10.54 82.71 13.12
CA SER A 579 11.59 83.70 13.38
C SER A 579 11.76 84.68 12.21
N ALA A 580 11.16 84.35 11.06
CA ALA A 580 11.12 85.18 9.87
C ALA A 580 9.66 85.67 9.64
N ALA A 581 9.21 85.71 8.39
CA ALA A 581 7.86 86.13 8.07
C ALA A 581 6.83 85.01 8.29
N VAL A 582 5.60 85.41 8.62
CA VAL A 582 4.38 84.62 8.41
C VAL A 582 3.53 85.42 7.44
N VAL A 583 3.23 84.87 6.26
CA VAL A 583 2.39 85.51 5.24
C VAL A 583 1.05 84.77 5.20
N GLN A 584 -0.05 85.51 5.30
CA GLN A 584 -1.40 84.99 5.15
C GLN A 584 -2.12 85.83 4.10
N GLU A 585 -2.58 85.17 3.05
CA GLU A 585 -3.28 85.82 1.93
C GLU A 585 -4.54 85.00 1.62
N ALA A 586 -5.64 85.70 1.33
CA ALA A 586 -6.89 85.09 0.89
C ALA A 586 -7.44 85.88 -0.31
N GLY A 587 -7.74 85.19 -1.41
CA GLY A 587 -8.22 85.83 -2.64
C GLY A 587 -9.65 86.40 -2.57
N THR A 588 -10.44 86.01 -1.57
CA THR A 588 -11.84 86.45 -1.41
C THR A 588 -12.08 87.10 -0.04
N SER A 589 -11.95 86.34 1.04
CA SER A 589 -12.21 86.82 2.39
C SER A 589 -11.23 86.21 3.39
N PHE A 590 -10.70 87.05 4.27
CA PHE A 590 -9.97 86.63 5.46
C PHE A 590 -10.80 87.01 6.71
N THR A 591 -11.13 86.04 7.56
CA THR A 591 -11.93 86.25 8.78
C THR A 591 -11.16 85.76 10.00
N ALA A 592 -10.89 86.68 10.95
CA ALA A 592 -10.33 86.35 12.25
C ALA A 592 -11.31 86.76 13.35
N LYS A 593 -11.70 85.80 14.21
CA LYS A 593 -12.64 86.01 15.31
C LYS A 593 -12.12 85.35 16.58
N ALA A 594 -12.21 86.03 17.71
CA ALA A 594 -11.89 85.48 19.03
C ALA A 594 -13.09 85.64 19.98
N GLY A 595 -13.33 84.64 20.85
CA GLY A 595 -14.45 84.66 21.79
C GLY A 595 -14.23 85.56 23.02
N THR A 596 -12.98 85.67 23.48
CA THR A 596 -12.63 86.44 24.70
C THR A 596 -11.81 87.68 24.37
N ALA A 597 -10.68 87.52 23.68
CA ALA A 597 -9.79 88.61 23.35
C ALA A 597 -9.13 88.38 21.99
N TYR A 598 -9.10 89.43 21.17
CA TYR A 598 -8.29 89.51 19.97
C TYR A 598 -7.19 90.56 20.21
N SER A 599 -5.92 90.21 19.99
CA SER A 599 -4.79 91.12 20.17
C SER A 599 -3.88 91.09 18.94
N ALA A 600 -3.69 92.25 18.32
CA ALA A 600 -2.71 92.47 17.27
C ALA A 600 -1.73 93.53 17.75
N LYS A 601 -0.43 93.22 17.71
CA LYS A 601 0.65 94.13 18.13
C LYS A 601 1.77 94.07 17.10
N GLY A 602 2.12 95.23 16.53
CA GLY A 602 3.34 95.39 15.73
C GLY A 602 4.45 95.99 16.58
N GLY A 603 5.67 95.47 16.46
CA GLY A 603 6.84 96.05 17.16
C GLY A 603 7.26 97.41 16.59
N THR A 604 7.10 97.61 15.28
CA THR A 604 7.43 98.86 14.58
C THR A 604 6.19 99.49 13.95
N THR A 605 5.42 98.70 13.19
CA THR A 605 4.25 99.18 12.46
C THR A 605 3.12 98.15 12.55
N LEU A 606 1.90 98.64 12.71
CA LEU A 606 0.67 97.89 12.51
C LEU A 606 -0.19 98.71 11.55
N SER A 607 -0.32 98.28 10.30
CA SER A 607 -1.17 98.93 9.30
C SER A 607 -2.48 98.15 9.11
N ASN A 608 -3.60 98.87 9.06
CA ASN A 608 -4.89 98.32 8.67
C ASN A 608 -5.45 99.23 7.56
N GLU A 609 -5.49 98.73 6.34
CA GLU A 609 -5.96 99.46 5.17
C GLU A 609 -7.14 98.72 4.54
N ALA A 610 -8.19 99.46 4.16
CA ALA A 610 -9.35 98.91 3.48
C ALA A 610 -9.72 99.80 2.30
N GLY A 611 -9.96 99.22 1.12
CA GLY A 611 -10.26 99.97 -0.10
C GLY A 611 -11.63 100.66 -0.11
N THR A 612 -12.57 100.23 0.74
CA THR A 612 -13.91 100.80 0.83
C THR A 612 -14.25 101.29 2.24
N ASN A 613 -14.29 100.38 3.22
CA ASN A 613 -14.68 100.70 4.59
C ASN A 613 -13.77 100.01 5.60
N LEU A 614 -13.23 100.79 6.53
CA LEU A 614 -12.63 100.28 7.76
C LEU A 614 -13.59 100.59 8.91
N THR A 615 -14.16 99.58 9.54
CA THR A 615 -15.12 99.75 10.65
C THR A 615 -14.54 99.23 11.96
N SER A 616 -14.49 100.10 12.98
CA SER A 616 -14.08 99.75 14.34
C SER A 616 -15.23 100.03 15.31
N LYS A 617 -15.73 98.99 15.99
CA LYS A 617 -16.85 99.09 16.92
C LYS A 617 -16.53 98.36 18.23
N ALA A 618 -16.82 99.00 19.36
CA ALA A 618 -16.72 98.38 20.69
C ALA A 618 -18.01 98.61 21.47
N GLY A 619 -18.45 97.61 22.26
CA GLY A 619 -19.70 97.69 23.01
C GLY A 619 -19.62 98.53 24.29
N MET A 620 -18.43 98.64 24.90
CA MET A 620 -18.24 99.36 26.16
C MET A 620 -17.31 100.56 26.00
N LYS A 621 -16.12 100.34 25.42
CA LYS A 621 -15.11 101.39 25.25
C LYS A 621 -14.29 101.11 24.00
N LEU A 622 -14.14 102.12 23.15
CA LEU A 622 -13.12 102.17 22.12
C LEU A 622 -12.05 103.16 22.57
N VAL A 623 -10.78 102.75 22.57
CA VAL A 623 -9.65 103.63 22.92
C VAL A 623 -8.72 103.71 21.73
N ASN A 624 -8.58 104.91 21.20
CA ASN A 624 -7.49 105.26 20.30
C ASN A 624 -6.56 106.18 21.09
N GLN A 625 -5.26 105.88 21.10
CA GLN A 625 -4.25 106.69 21.77
C GLN A 625 -3.00 106.74 20.91
N GLY A 626 -2.58 107.93 20.51
CA GLY A 626 -1.28 108.17 19.89
C GLY A 626 -0.27 108.62 20.93
N GLY A 627 0.99 108.20 20.81
CA GLY A 627 2.06 108.65 21.70
C GLY A 627 2.54 110.09 21.41
N VAL A 628 2.56 110.47 20.13
CA VAL A 628 3.02 111.80 19.66
C VAL A 628 1.91 112.51 18.89
N GLN A 629 1.29 111.83 17.94
CA GLN A 629 0.30 112.39 17.02
C GLN A 629 -0.80 111.36 16.75
N MET A 630 -2.02 111.86 16.57
CA MET A 630 -3.14 111.08 16.04
C MET A 630 -3.78 111.91 14.94
N ASP A 631 -3.70 111.40 13.71
CA ASP A 631 -4.27 112.05 12.53
C ASP A 631 -5.54 111.34 12.10
N ASN A 632 -6.66 112.06 12.15
CA ASN A 632 -7.89 111.67 11.48
C ASN A 632 -8.03 112.58 10.26
N LEU A 633 -7.71 112.05 9.08
CA LEU A 633 -7.75 112.80 7.82
C LEU A 633 -8.88 112.25 6.96
N ALA A 634 -9.94 113.03 6.78
CA ALA A 634 -11.03 112.72 5.87
C ALA A 634 -11.71 114.02 5.41
N PRO A 635 -12.34 114.04 4.22
CA PRO A 635 -13.17 115.18 3.79
C PRO A 635 -14.30 115.49 4.77
N ILE A 636 -14.80 114.47 5.47
CA ILE A 636 -15.84 114.57 6.49
C ILE A 636 -15.43 113.72 7.68
N ILE A 637 -15.40 114.32 8.86
CA ILE A 637 -15.22 113.63 10.14
C ILE A 637 -16.49 113.83 10.96
N ASN A 638 -17.24 112.76 11.16
CA ASN A 638 -18.43 112.76 12.01
C ASN A 638 -18.07 112.20 13.38
N SER A 639 -17.91 113.08 14.37
CA SER A 639 -17.73 112.71 15.78
C SER A 639 -18.97 113.09 16.56
N LYS A 640 -19.66 112.10 17.13
CA LYS A 640 -20.93 112.28 17.85
C LYS A 640 -20.93 111.41 19.11
N ALA A 641 -21.40 111.97 20.22
CA ALA A 641 -21.73 111.22 21.43
C ALA A 641 -23.17 111.54 21.86
N ASP A 642 -23.90 110.52 22.32
CA ASP A 642 -25.31 110.69 22.70
C ASP A 642 -25.50 111.20 24.13
N ALA A 643 -24.56 110.91 25.04
CA ALA A 643 -24.60 111.38 26.42
C ALA A 643 -23.69 112.59 26.65
N MET A 644 -22.40 112.44 26.36
CA MET A 644 -21.38 113.46 26.59
C MET A 644 -20.21 113.25 25.65
N GLN A 645 -19.79 114.33 24.99
CA GLN A 645 -18.53 114.38 24.27
C GLN A 645 -17.61 115.38 24.96
N THR A 646 -16.46 114.91 25.41
CA THR A 646 -15.43 115.74 26.03
C THR A 646 -14.25 115.86 25.08
N VAL A 647 -13.84 117.08 24.78
CA VAL A 647 -12.65 117.38 23.99
C VAL A 647 -11.76 118.29 24.83
N GLU A 648 -10.64 117.75 25.28
CA GLU A 648 -9.70 118.44 26.18
C GLU A 648 -8.30 118.43 25.57
N ALA A 649 -7.58 119.54 25.72
CA ALA A 649 -6.17 119.65 25.33
C ALA A 649 -5.37 120.23 26.49
N GLY A 650 -4.24 119.59 26.85
CA GLY A 650 -3.43 120.01 28.00
C GLY A 650 -2.65 121.32 27.81
N ALA A 651 -2.35 121.70 26.55
CA ALA A 651 -1.64 122.94 26.23
C ALA A 651 -2.45 123.87 25.32
N MET A 652 -2.97 123.35 24.19
CA MET A 652 -3.67 124.16 23.20
C MET A 652 -4.66 123.30 22.40
N LEU A 653 -5.92 123.73 22.35
CA LEU A 653 -6.91 123.24 21.40
C LEU A 653 -7.03 124.26 20.27
N THR A 654 -6.82 123.83 19.03
CA THR A 654 -7.01 124.68 17.85
C THR A 654 -8.11 124.11 16.98
N LEU A 655 -9.21 124.83 16.87
CA LEU A 655 -10.29 124.54 15.94
C LEU A 655 -10.18 125.54 14.78
N LYS A 656 -9.96 125.03 13.57
CA LYS A 656 -9.86 125.86 12.35
C LYS A 656 -10.90 125.37 11.33
N GLY A 657 -11.79 126.27 10.93
CA GLY A 657 -12.80 126.03 9.92
C GLY A 657 -13.47 127.34 9.49
N ALA A 658 -14.06 127.37 8.28
CA ALA A 658 -14.76 128.54 7.78
C ALA A 658 -16.04 128.86 8.57
N LEU A 659 -16.61 127.86 9.27
CA LEU A 659 -17.78 128.00 10.12
C LEU A 659 -17.71 126.98 11.26
N ALA A 660 -17.78 127.45 12.51
CA ALA A 660 -17.99 126.61 13.69
C ALA A 660 -19.35 126.98 14.29
N LYS A 661 -20.29 126.05 14.31
CA LYS A 661 -21.61 126.25 14.91
C LYS A 661 -21.67 125.47 16.22
N VAL A 662 -21.59 126.19 17.32
CA VAL A 662 -21.83 125.68 18.67
C VAL A 662 -23.26 126.09 19.02
N ASN A 663 -24.14 125.11 19.23
CA ASN A 663 -25.52 125.34 19.64
C ASN A 663 -25.70 125.00 21.12
#